data_AF-A0A3D4F0T3-F1
#
_entry.id   AF-A0A3D4F0T3-F1
#
_cell.length_a   1.000
_cell.length_b   1.000
_cell.length_c   1.000
_cell.angle_alpha   90.00
_cell.angle_beta   90.00
_cell.angle_gamma   90.00
#
_symmetry.space_group_name_H-M   'P 1'
#
loop_
_entity.id
_entity.type
_entity.pdbx_description
1 polymer ?
#
loop_
_entity_poly.entity_id
_entity_poly.type
_entity_poly.pdbx_seq_one_letter_code
_entity_poly.pdbx_strand_id
1 'polypeptide(L)'
;MARQSALALVKNNMQFQKVSNRLSVLISTGLTLLSSALLGQGADIFYTGAGNNNRWDHSANWNGGTIPNDSRTGAAFNREGTQVVLDSSTSALCKGFMLGMYGKTNSATVKGGLLECTWLDVGRCDQNGGNGTLTISGGEIKIANYLNIPTQFATQVDPNKIGYGRVDLLNGSLSTTTLHIGNGQTGSNGGLGILHITDGTLILNGDRTSQIQDYVADGKITTTEPNTIQVDFNTSNQGKTTITAGIIDNSYRGFADQPYPPNGLESCDAVAAISWKSAEGAEAQQIYFGTSSNPPLLATVSGNKAEYELPVLNPETTYYWRVDTTKGEFTNRGPIWSFFQRPANACSDIAPPWNDYCVFLQQEIQGKKHGFLAGNKTNYIGGFMPSWRQQEDETIGFTHPFHNDLRSRGFGMINDEKTGYGHDLTGWEFYKSTKVAYGTVIINGQRYENPVPIAMYWRPDRMICEYLVGGVTIREEKFIALNDTACSIITSELPITLEFAGQSFYDRRATVSTTATCTFDSTNNVVHLVEGGVNLVKPYQQEVKQGVMMYDGMSTILSASKPLENYTNTTEASGQQKYSFTLPCDSNGLSLVWAMNDDGATAIKQAQSVLADSNVALKEKTDHMNDLLNNQIPYFRCSDDEIVQIYYFLWAIYLMYYIDVDEGFEQYPHTQTA
;
A
#
# COMPACT_ATOMS: atom_id res chain seq x y z
N MET A 1 60.59 54.14 -31.20
CA MET A 1 61.03 54.85 -32.43
C MET A 1 60.22 54.26 -33.57
N ALA A 2 59.15 54.92 -34.04
CA ALA A 2 59.21 55.97 -35.07
C ALA A 2 59.56 55.34 -36.44
N ARG A 3 58.89 55.57 -37.56
CA ARG A 3 57.87 56.54 -37.99
C ARG A 3 57.59 56.22 -39.48
N GLN A 4 56.50 56.78 -40.03
CA GLN A 4 56.29 57.07 -41.46
C GLN A 4 55.99 55.89 -42.40
N SER A 5 55.25 56.03 -43.51
CA SER A 5 54.35 57.06 -44.04
C SER A 5 53.77 56.53 -45.35
N ALA A 6 52.60 57.04 -45.70
CA ALA A 6 51.90 56.93 -46.98
C ALA A 6 52.72 57.30 -48.23
N LEU A 7 52.23 56.80 -49.39
CA LEU A 7 52.13 57.38 -50.76
C LEU A 7 52.13 56.21 -51.78
N ALA A 8 51.41 56.17 -52.91
CA ALA A 8 50.65 57.17 -53.65
C ALA A 8 49.89 56.51 -54.83
N LEU A 9 49.10 57.36 -55.51
CA LEU A 9 48.43 57.27 -56.81
C LEU A 9 47.04 56.62 -56.81
N VAL A 10 45.93 57.36 -56.80
CA VAL A 10 45.53 58.55 -57.58
C VAL A 10 45.68 58.33 -59.08
N LYS A 11 44.56 57.96 -59.73
CA LYS A 11 44.08 58.57 -60.98
C LYS A 11 42.67 58.05 -61.29
N ASN A 12 41.66 58.83 -60.91
CA ASN A 12 40.68 59.39 -61.84
C ASN A 12 39.45 59.88 -61.07
N ASN A 13 39.62 61.05 -60.46
CA ASN A 13 38.53 62.00 -60.23
C ASN A 13 38.97 63.29 -60.91
N MET A 14 38.49 63.58 -62.12
CA MET A 14 38.48 64.92 -62.71
C MET A 14 37.55 64.97 -63.92
N GLN A 15 36.27 65.17 -63.65
CA GLN A 15 35.45 66.20 -64.30
C GLN A 15 34.58 66.79 -63.18
N PHE A 16 35.16 67.60 -62.29
CA PHE A 16 35.13 69.08 -62.36
C PHE A 16 33.72 69.62 -62.64
N GLN A 17 33.02 69.98 -61.57
CA GLN A 17 32.80 71.37 -61.18
C GLN A 17 31.82 72.12 -62.10
N LYS A 18 30.61 72.38 -61.61
CA LYS A 18 30.22 73.73 -61.19
C LYS A 18 28.79 73.79 -60.63
N VAL A 19 28.72 74.37 -59.44
CA VAL A 19 27.67 75.28 -58.94
C VAL A 19 26.44 74.61 -58.30
N SER A 20 26.62 74.32 -57.02
CA SER A 20 25.62 74.53 -55.97
C SER A 20 24.99 75.93 -56.09
N ASN A 21 23.70 76.00 -55.72
CA ASN A 21 22.87 77.20 -55.52
C ASN A 21 21.97 77.61 -56.70
N ARG A 22 20.97 76.77 -56.98
CA ARG A 22 19.57 77.23 -57.11
C ARG A 22 18.63 76.28 -56.36
N LEU A 23 18.88 76.22 -55.06
CA LEU A 23 17.98 75.75 -54.02
C LEU A 23 16.98 76.88 -53.73
N SER A 24 15.88 76.95 -54.48
CA SER A 24 14.63 77.71 -54.24
C SER A 24 13.97 78.03 -55.59
N VAL A 25 12.65 77.86 -55.68
CA VAL A 25 11.82 78.19 -56.86
C VAL A 25 11.77 77.12 -57.98
N LEU A 26 11.50 75.88 -57.59
CA LEU A 26 10.64 74.96 -58.37
C LEU A 26 9.44 74.48 -57.52
N ILE A 27 9.07 75.33 -56.57
CA ILE A 27 7.83 75.31 -55.78
C ILE A 27 6.84 76.20 -56.55
N SER A 28 5.94 75.62 -57.35
CA SER A 28 4.56 76.13 -57.52
C SER A 28 3.71 75.40 -58.57
N THR A 29 4.23 74.49 -59.41
CA THR A 29 3.39 73.85 -60.45
C THR A 29 3.45 72.32 -60.53
N GLY A 30 4.16 71.65 -59.62
CA GLY A 30 4.15 70.18 -59.48
C GLY A 30 3.20 69.63 -58.41
N LEU A 31 2.40 70.48 -57.76
CA LEU A 31 1.69 70.16 -56.51
C LEU A 31 0.30 69.51 -56.68
N THR A 32 -0.10 69.12 -57.90
CA THR A 32 -1.43 68.52 -58.15
C THR A 32 -1.42 67.21 -58.95
N LEU A 33 -0.25 66.69 -59.36
CA LEU A 33 -0.16 65.48 -60.21
C LEU A 33 0.78 64.38 -59.67
N LEU A 34 1.22 64.49 -58.41
CA LEU A 34 1.97 63.43 -57.70
C LEU A 34 1.21 62.89 -56.47
N SER A 35 -0.06 63.24 -56.30
CA SER A 35 -0.93 62.75 -55.23
C SER A 35 -1.58 61.38 -55.50
N SER A 36 -1.25 60.71 -56.61
CA SER A 36 -1.93 59.47 -57.02
C SER A 36 -1.01 58.30 -57.44
N ALA A 37 0.31 58.37 -57.22
CA ALA A 37 1.23 57.30 -57.65
C ALA A 37 2.19 56.78 -56.56
N LEU A 38 1.99 57.10 -55.28
CA LEU A 38 2.76 56.53 -54.16
C LEU A 38 1.85 56.18 -52.96
N LEU A 39 0.82 55.37 -53.20
CA LEU A 39 0.03 54.75 -52.14
C LEU A 39 0.08 53.23 -52.33
N GLY A 40 0.79 52.53 -51.44
CA GLY A 40 0.90 51.06 -51.54
C GLY A 40 1.54 50.31 -50.36
N GLN A 41 1.91 50.97 -49.25
CA GLN A 41 2.24 50.28 -48.00
C GLN A 41 1.57 51.02 -46.83
N GLY A 42 0.67 50.36 -46.10
CA GLY A 42 0.15 50.90 -44.85
C GLY A 42 1.28 50.98 -43.83
N ALA A 43 1.49 52.15 -43.24
CA ALA A 43 2.48 52.35 -42.18
C ALA A 43 2.01 51.68 -40.88
N ASP A 44 2.94 51.29 -40.01
CA ASP A 44 2.61 50.80 -38.67
C ASP A 44 2.04 51.94 -37.82
N ILE A 45 0.96 51.67 -37.09
CA ILE A 45 0.39 52.59 -36.11
C ILE A 45 0.86 52.17 -34.73
N PHE A 46 1.47 53.13 -34.03
CA PHE A 46 2.00 52.93 -32.69
C PHE A 46 0.94 53.12 -31.63
N TYR A 47 0.87 52.17 -30.69
CA TYR A 47 0.06 52.31 -29.48
C TYR A 47 0.77 53.25 -28.50
N THR A 48 0.14 54.39 -28.22
CA THR A 48 0.65 55.39 -27.29
C THR A 48 0.25 55.07 -25.86
N GLY A 49 -0.91 54.43 -25.64
CA GLY A 49 -1.50 54.24 -24.31
C GLY A 49 -1.75 55.56 -23.58
N ALA A 50 -2.10 56.61 -24.33
CA ALA A 50 -2.37 57.95 -23.78
C ALA A 50 -3.82 58.13 -23.31
N GLY A 51 -4.72 57.19 -23.64
CA GLY A 51 -6.10 57.19 -23.19
C GLY A 51 -6.25 56.81 -21.72
N ASN A 52 -7.48 56.88 -21.21
CA ASN A 52 -7.78 56.62 -19.79
C ASN A 52 -7.99 55.13 -19.45
N ASN A 53 -7.76 54.25 -20.41
CA ASN A 53 -7.90 52.81 -20.28
C ASN A 53 -6.94 52.11 -21.25
N ASN A 54 -6.86 50.79 -21.18
CA ASN A 54 -5.92 49.97 -21.97
C ASN A 54 -6.58 49.27 -23.17
N ARG A 55 -7.81 49.65 -23.55
CA ARG A 55 -8.56 48.93 -24.59
C ARG A 55 -8.03 49.23 -25.97
N TRP A 56 -7.99 48.19 -26.81
CA TRP A 56 -7.63 48.28 -28.23
C TRP A 56 -8.52 49.28 -28.99
N ASP A 57 -9.83 49.26 -28.74
CA ASP A 57 -10.82 50.06 -29.47
C ASP A 57 -10.97 51.49 -28.96
N HIS A 58 -10.16 51.91 -27.98
CA HIS A 58 -10.14 53.29 -27.52
C HIS A 58 -9.15 54.11 -28.34
N SER A 59 -9.65 54.94 -29.26
CA SER A 59 -8.84 55.70 -30.23
C SER A 59 -7.73 56.54 -29.61
N ALA A 60 -7.93 57.11 -28.42
CA ALA A 60 -6.93 57.92 -27.72
C ALA A 60 -5.65 57.13 -27.35
N ASN A 61 -5.71 55.80 -27.36
CA ASN A 61 -4.55 54.93 -27.14
C ASN A 61 -3.65 54.76 -28.37
N TRP A 62 -4.05 55.28 -29.52
CA TRP A 62 -3.31 55.13 -30.78
C TRP A 62 -2.78 56.46 -31.28
N ASN A 63 -1.62 56.41 -31.93
CA ASN A 63 -1.02 57.59 -32.53
C ASN A 63 -1.98 58.22 -33.55
N GLY A 64 -2.24 59.53 -33.41
CA GLY A 64 -3.19 60.24 -34.25
C GLY A 64 -4.66 59.79 -34.11
N GLY A 65 -5.02 59.06 -33.06
CA GLY A 65 -6.40 58.60 -32.84
C GLY A 65 -6.86 57.48 -33.77
N THR A 66 -5.97 56.89 -34.56
CA THR A 66 -6.32 55.92 -35.61
C THR A 66 -6.12 54.50 -35.11
N ILE A 67 -7.20 53.72 -34.98
CA ILE A 67 -7.13 52.32 -34.55
C ILE A 67 -6.82 51.45 -35.78
N PRO A 68 -5.84 50.53 -35.73
CA PRO A 68 -5.66 49.53 -36.79
C PRO A 68 -6.94 48.71 -36.98
N ASN A 69 -7.47 48.71 -38.20
CA ASN A 69 -8.71 48.02 -38.55
C ASN A 69 -8.71 47.42 -39.97
N ASP A 70 -7.53 47.23 -40.57
CA ASP A 70 -7.38 46.65 -41.91
C ASP A 70 -6.16 45.73 -42.01
N SER A 71 -6.10 44.91 -43.06
CA SER A 71 -4.99 43.97 -43.30
C SER A 71 -3.73 44.62 -43.88
N ARG A 72 -3.68 45.96 -43.98
CA ARG A 72 -2.54 46.70 -44.57
C ARG A 72 -1.69 47.41 -43.52
N THR A 73 -2.27 47.69 -42.35
CA THR A 73 -1.70 48.53 -41.29
C THR A 73 -1.25 47.69 -40.11
N GLY A 74 0.00 47.84 -39.67
CA GLY A 74 0.51 47.15 -38.47
C GLY A 74 0.08 47.80 -37.16
N ALA A 75 -0.04 47.00 -36.12
CA ALA A 75 -0.23 47.39 -34.73
C ALA A 75 1.08 47.22 -33.96
N ALA A 76 1.73 48.35 -33.66
CA ALA A 76 3.07 48.38 -33.10
C ALA A 76 3.08 48.79 -31.63
N PHE A 77 3.65 47.92 -30.78
CA PHE A 77 3.79 48.15 -29.34
C PHE A 77 5.27 48.36 -28.99
N ASN A 78 5.74 49.61 -29.05
CA ASN A 78 7.15 50.01 -28.85
C ASN A 78 7.37 50.93 -27.64
N ARG A 79 6.42 50.93 -26.69
CA ARG A 79 6.53 51.68 -25.43
C ARG A 79 6.69 50.71 -24.26
N GLU A 80 7.55 51.10 -23.32
CA GLU A 80 7.80 50.31 -22.11
C GLU A 80 6.55 50.27 -21.24
N GLY A 81 6.22 49.07 -20.74
CA GLY A 81 5.08 48.85 -19.86
C GLY A 81 3.72 48.96 -20.55
N THR A 82 3.66 48.97 -21.89
CA THR A 82 2.39 48.94 -22.61
C THR A 82 1.61 47.67 -22.25
N GLN A 83 0.33 47.85 -21.94
CA GLN A 83 -0.62 46.76 -21.70
C GLN A 83 -1.85 47.02 -22.56
N VAL A 84 -2.16 46.12 -23.49
CA VAL A 84 -3.32 46.27 -24.38
C VAL A 84 -4.34 45.20 -24.08
N VAL A 85 -5.62 45.58 -24.01
CA VAL A 85 -6.73 44.68 -23.71
C VAL A 85 -7.69 44.62 -24.88
N LEU A 86 -7.98 43.40 -25.34
CA LEU A 86 -9.08 43.09 -26.24
C LEU A 86 -10.16 42.41 -25.40
N ASP A 87 -11.27 43.12 -25.18
CA ASP A 87 -12.41 42.59 -24.42
C ASP A 87 -13.32 41.77 -25.34
N SER A 88 -14.32 41.12 -24.76
CA SER A 88 -15.26 40.25 -25.48
C SER A 88 -16.01 40.91 -26.64
N SER A 89 -16.17 42.24 -26.61
CA SER A 89 -16.81 43.03 -27.68
C SER A 89 -15.86 43.48 -28.80
N THR A 90 -14.55 43.27 -28.66
CA THR A 90 -13.55 43.77 -29.61
C THR A 90 -13.45 42.88 -30.84
N SER A 91 -13.51 43.49 -32.03
CA SER A 91 -13.14 42.85 -33.30
C SER A 91 -12.00 43.65 -33.92
N ALA A 92 -10.78 43.14 -33.77
CA ALA A 92 -9.54 43.78 -34.18
C ALA A 92 -9.04 43.15 -35.49
N LEU A 93 -8.64 44.00 -36.43
CA LEU A 93 -8.02 43.58 -37.70
C LEU A 93 -6.76 44.40 -37.94
N CYS A 94 -5.62 43.75 -38.16
CA CYS A 94 -4.38 44.42 -38.49
C CYS A 94 -3.53 43.59 -39.47
N LYS A 95 -2.51 44.18 -40.08
CA LYS A 95 -1.53 43.43 -40.86
C LYS A 95 -0.60 42.62 -39.96
N GLY A 96 0.06 43.29 -39.03
CA GLY A 96 1.00 42.69 -38.09
C GLY A 96 0.66 43.10 -36.66
N PHE A 97 0.67 42.17 -35.73
CA PHE A 97 0.51 42.46 -34.30
C PHE A 97 1.84 42.21 -33.58
N MET A 98 2.47 43.26 -33.06
CA MET A 98 3.90 43.23 -32.67
C MET A 98 4.12 43.59 -31.20
N LEU A 99 4.25 42.59 -30.33
CA LEU A 99 4.59 42.77 -28.92
C LEU A 99 6.10 42.73 -28.69
N GLY A 100 6.52 43.42 -27.63
CA GLY A 100 7.90 43.46 -27.17
C GLY A 100 8.85 44.12 -28.17
N MET A 101 8.39 45.12 -28.93
CA MET A 101 9.20 45.68 -30.01
C MET A 101 10.46 46.37 -29.48
N TYR A 102 11.61 45.98 -30.03
CA TYR A 102 12.84 46.78 -30.08
C TYR A 102 13.36 47.22 -28.70
N GLY A 103 13.56 46.25 -27.83
CA GLY A 103 14.12 46.40 -26.48
C GLY A 103 13.10 46.80 -25.43
N LYS A 104 11.80 46.72 -25.75
CA LYS A 104 10.72 47.09 -24.83
C LYS A 104 10.05 45.88 -24.22
N THR A 105 9.60 46.04 -22.98
CA THR A 105 8.72 45.08 -22.30
C THR A 105 7.29 45.54 -22.42
N ASN A 106 6.43 44.74 -23.03
CA ASN A 106 4.99 45.02 -23.09
C ASN A 106 4.15 43.75 -23.22
N SER A 107 2.85 43.89 -22.99
CA SER A 107 1.92 42.78 -23.00
C SER A 107 0.59 43.11 -23.66
N ALA A 108 -0.10 42.06 -24.11
CA ALA A 108 -1.51 42.14 -24.46
C ALA A 108 -2.31 41.02 -23.79
N THR A 109 -3.57 41.30 -23.50
CA THR A 109 -4.54 40.32 -22.99
C THR A 109 -5.75 40.29 -23.89
N VAL A 110 -6.04 39.13 -24.46
CA VAL A 110 -7.29 38.85 -25.18
C VAL A 110 -8.21 38.10 -24.23
N LYS A 111 -9.22 38.81 -23.71
CA LYS A 111 -10.21 38.23 -22.80
C LYS A 111 -11.40 37.60 -23.54
N GLY A 112 -11.58 37.99 -24.79
CA GLY A 112 -12.68 37.58 -25.66
C GLY A 112 -12.61 38.29 -27.01
N GLY A 113 -13.65 38.17 -27.83
CA GLY A 113 -13.72 38.85 -29.12
C GLY A 113 -12.88 38.16 -30.19
N LEU A 114 -12.53 38.92 -31.24
CA LEU A 114 -11.79 38.42 -32.40
C LEU A 114 -10.57 39.30 -32.67
N LEU A 115 -9.40 38.68 -32.86
CA LEU A 115 -8.21 39.32 -33.42
C LEU A 115 -7.80 38.62 -34.70
N GLU A 116 -7.84 39.33 -35.83
CA GLU A 116 -7.36 38.86 -37.11
C GLU A 116 -6.08 39.61 -37.50
N CYS A 117 -5.05 38.86 -37.86
CA CYS A 117 -3.82 39.45 -38.39
C CYS A 117 -3.14 38.58 -39.44
N THR A 118 -2.28 39.19 -40.27
CA THR A 118 -1.48 38.43 -41.24
C THR A 118 -0.35 37.68 -40.54
N TRP A 119 0.28 38.31 -39.56
CA TRP A 119 1.34 37.71 -38.74
C TRP A 119 1.32 38.32 -37.34
N LEU A 120 1.76 37.54 -36.35
CA LEU A 120 1.82 37.93 -34.95
C LEU A 120 3.20 37.61 -34.38
N ASP A 121 3.83 38.62 -33.80
CA ASP A 121 5.14 38.49 -33.17
C ASP A 121 5.04 38.81 -31.68
N VAL A 122 5.57 37.90 -30.86
CA VAL A 122 5.65 38.09 -29.41
C VAL A 122 7.11 38.14 -28.99
N GLY A 123 7.60 39.33 -28.65
CA GLY A 123 9.03 39.56 -28.37
C GLY A 123 9.82 39.96 -29.61
N ARG A 124 9.28 40.88 -30.42
CA ARG A 124 9.91 41.33 -31.68
C ARG A 124 11.21 42.10 -31.40
N CYS A 125 12.33 41.44 -31.67
CA CYS A 125 13.65 41.88 -31.25
C CYS A 125 14.38 42.71 -32.33
N ASP A 126 15.09 43.75 -31.91
CA ASP A 126 16.18 44.40 -32.66
C ASP A 126 17.52 44.21 -31.94
N GLN A 127 18.50 45.07 -32.22
CA GLN A 127 19.79 45.10 -31.51
C GLN A 127 19.70 45.37 -29.99
N ASN A 128 18.54 45.82 -29.50
CA ASN A 128 18.29 46.16 -28.10
C ASN A 128 17.47 45.09 -27.37
N GLY A 129 17.13 43.97 -28.01
CA GLY A 129 16.27 42.93 -27.44
C GLY A 129 14.80 43.13 -27.79
N GLY A 130 13.92 42.49 -27.03
CA GLY A 130 12.47 42.67 -27.13
C GLY A 130 11.72 41.68 -26.25
N ASN A 131 10.82 42.14 -25.39
CA ASN A 131 10.15 41.30 -24.40
C ASN A 131 8.62 41.44 -24.49
N GLY A 132 7.96 40.43 -25.04
CA GLY A 132 6.52 40.41 -25.26
C GLY A 132 5.82 39.30 -24.48
N THR A 133 4.67 39.61 -23.91
CA THR A 133 3.76 38.60 -23.33
C THR A 133 2.36 38.75 -23.90
N LEU A 134 1.80 37.68 -24.46
CA LEU A 134 0.41 37.60 -24.90
C LEU A 134 -0.35 36.62 -24.02
N THR A 135 -1.39 37.08 -23.32
CA THR A 135 -2.28 36.21 -22.54
C THR A 135 -3.64 36.12 -23.23
N ILE A 136 -4.13 34.90 -23.41
CA ILE A 136 -5.41 34.60 -24.06
C ILE A 136 -6.24 33.86 -23.02
N SER A 137 -7.27 34.52 -22.50
CA SER A 137 -8.19 33.95 -21.51
C SER A 137 -9.60 33.76 -22.08
N GLY A 138 -9.77 33.91 -23.39
CA GLY A 138 -11.02 33.74 -24.12
C GLY A 138 -10.95 34.35 -25.53
N GLY A 139 -11.97 34.11 -26.36
CA GLY A 139 -12.04 34.67 -27.71
C GLY A 139 -11.26 33.87 -28.76
N GLU A 140 -11.11 34.46 -29.95
CA GLU A 140 -10.48 33.82 -31.10
C GLU A 140 -9.40 34.72 -31.69
N ILE A 141 -8.21 34.16 -31.93
CA ILE A 141 -7.12 34.80 -32.67
C ILE A 141 -6.90 34.03 -33.97
N LYS A 142 -6.98 34.71 -35.11
CA LYS A 142 -6.69 34.15 -36.45
C LYS A 142 -5.48 34.83 -37.05
N ILE A 143 -4.46 34.03 -37.33
CA ILE A 143 -3.21 34.48 -37.91
C ILE A 143 -3.06 33.83 -39.28
N ALA A 144 -3.05 34.64 -40.34
CA ALA A 144 -3.04 34.08 -41.69
C ALA A 144 -1.75 33.31 -42.00
N ASN A 145 -0.59 33.80 -41.54
CA ASN A 145 0.72 33.25 -41.89
C ASN A 145 1.51 32.74 -40.68
N TYR A 146 2.17 33.63 -39.95
CA TYR A 146 3.21 33.27 -38.98
C TYR A 146 2.85 33.76 -37.57
N LEU A 147 2.92 32.85 -36.61
CA LEU A 147 3.09 33.18 -35.20
C LEU A 147 4.55 32.96 -34.82
N ASN A 148 5.24 34.01 -34.39
CA ASN A 148 6.64 33.96 -33.98
C ASN A 148 6.80 34.28 -32.48
N ILE A 149 7.50 33.39 -31.77
CA ILE A 149 7.73 33.49 -30.33
C ILE A 149 9.21 33.15 -30.04
N PRO A 150 10.15 34.10 -29.98
CA PRO A 150 10.09 35.47 -30.49
C PRO A 150 10.49 35.59 -31.97
N THR A 151 10.42 36.81 -32.52
CA THR A 151 11.07 37.18 -33.79
C THR A 151 12.41 37.84 -33.50
N GLN A 152 13.52 37.26 -33.94
CA GLN A 152 14.87 37.79 -33.70
C GLN A 152 15.71 37.79 -34.97
N PHE A 153 16.33 38.92 -35.29
CA PHE A 153 17.26 39.01 -36.42
C PHE A 153 18.48 38.11 -36.23
N ALA A 154 18.93 37.48 -37.31
CA ALA A 154 20.12 36.63 -37.37
C ALA A 154 21.39 37.28 -36.81
N THR A 155 21.49 38.60 -36.95
CA THR A 155 22.62 39.41 -36.51
C THR A 155 22.66 39.64 -35.00
N GLN A 156 21.59 39.30 -34.28
CA GLN A 156 21.50 39.49 -32.84
C GLN A 156 22.02 38.26 -32.09
N VAL A 157 23.20 38.44 -31.47
CA VAL A 157 23.94 37.36 -30.78
C VAL A 157 24.29 37.70 -29.32
N ASP A 158 23.93 38.89 -28.84
CA ASP A 158 24.16 39.28 -27.44
C ASP A 158 23.18 38.55 -26.52
N PRO A 159 23.65 37.65 -25.63
CA PRO A 159 22.79 36.84 -24.77
C PRO A 159 21.95 37.68 -23.80
N ASN A 160 22.35 38.92 -23.50
CA ASN A 160 21.62 39.82 -22.60
C ASN A 160 20.54 40.64 -23.30
N LYS A 161 20.47 40.55 -24.62
CA LYS A 161 19.57 41.35 -25.48
C LYS A 161 18.87 40.46 -26.50
N ILE A 162 18.60 39.22 -26.14
CA ILE A 162 17.81 38.32 -26.99
C ILE A 162 16.34 38.71 -26.94
N GLY A 163 15.57 38.25 -27.93
CA GLY A 163 14.12 38.30 -27.86
C GLY A 163 13.60 37.37 -26.77
N TYR A 164 12.57 37.80 -26.04
CA TYR A 164 11.78 36.97 -25.16
C TYR A 164 10.31 37.07 -25.56
N GLY A 165 9.72 35.94 -25.90
CA GLY A 165 8.32 35.82 -26.24
C GLY A 165 7.62 34.83 -25.33
N ARG A 166 6.51 35.24 -24.72
CA ARG A 166 5.64 34.32 -23.99
C ARG A 166 4.19 34.43 -24.46
N VAL A 167 3.60 33.29 -24.78
CA VAL A 167 2.16 33.18 -25.02
C VAL A 167 1.55 32.27 -23.96
N ASP A 168 0.57 32.79 -23.23
CA ASP A 168 -0.23 32.05 -22.26
C ASP A 168 -1.63 31.84 -22.85
N LEU A 169 -1.90 30.63 -23.34
CA LEU A 169 -3.17 30.20 -23.92
C LEU A 169 -4.00 29.50 -22.84
N LEU A 170 -4.62 30.31 -21.98
CA LEU A 170 -5.34 29.87 -20.80
C LEU A 170 -6.77 29.41 -21.11
N ASN A 171 -7.38 29.98 -22.16
CA ASN A 171 -8.69 29.60 -22.71
C ASN A 171 -8.82 30.21 -24.13
N GLY A 172 -9.93 29.98 -24.83
CA GLY A 172 -10.14 30.49 -26.19
C GLY A 172 -9.36 29.70 -27.25
N SER A 173 -9.27 30.27 -28.46
CA SER A 173 -8.58 29.61 -29.57
C SER A 173 -7.59 30.52 -30.27
N LEU A 174 -6.47 29.94 -30.67
CA LEU A 174 -5.47 30.58 -31.53
C LEU A 174 -5.25 29.70 -32.75
N SER A 175 -5.40 30.28 -33.95
CA SER A 175 -5.15 29.58 -35.20
C SER A 175 -4.07 30.29 -36.02
N THR A 176 -3.14 29.52 -36.58
CA THR A 176 -2.08 30.03 -37.46
C THR A 176 -1.70 29.03 -38.54
N THR A 177 -1.15 29.50 -39.66
CA THR A 177 -0.63 28.59 -40.69
C THR A 177 0.73 27.98 -40.30
N THR A 178 1.60 28.80 -39.71
CA THR A 178 2.95 28.40 -39.30
C THR A 178 3.26 28.94 -37.91
N LEU A 179 3.86 28.08 -37.08
CA LEU A 179 4.32 28.41 -35.74
C LEU A 179 5.84 28.32 -35.69
N HIS A 180 6.49 29.36 -35.18
CA HIS A 180 7.91 29.39 -34.87
C HIS A 180 8.10 29.71 -33.38
N ILE A 181 8.70 28.78 -32.63
CA ILE A 181 9.12 29.01 -31.25
C ILE A 181 10.65 28.88 -31.15
N GLY A 182 11.30 29.96 -30.71
CA GLY A 182 12.76 30.03 -30.63
C GLY A 182 13.44 30.01 -32.00
N ASN A 183 14.46 29.15 -32.15
CA ASN A 183 15.54 29.22 -33.15
C ASN A 183 15.15 28.93 -34.63
N GLY A 184 14.14 29.66 -35.15
CA GLY A 184 13.75 29.67 -36.56
C GLY A 184 14.35 30.81 -37.39
N GLN A 185 15.29 31.61 -36.86
CA GLN A 185 15.94 32.73 -37.59
C GLN A 185 17.46 32.81 -37.34
N THR A 186 18.24 31.94 -37.99
CA THR A 186 19.65 32.11 -38.43
C THR A 186 20.71 32.79 -37.52
N GLY A 187 20.56 32.83 -36.19
CA GLY A 187 21.60 33.27 -35.25
C GLY A 187 21.69 32.32 -34.06
N SER A 188 22.90 31.99 -33.58
CA SER A 188 23.07 31.12 -32.40
C SER A 188 22.21 31.62 -31.24
N ASN A 189 21.25 30.78 -30.82
CA ASN A 189 20.33 30.90 -29.68
C ASN A 189 18.95 31.58 -29.88
N GLY A 190 18.56 32.03 -31.08
CA GLY A 190 17.15 32.15 -31.52
C GLY A 190 16.11 32.95 -30.70
N GLY A 191 16.49 33.59 -29.59
CA GLY A 191 15.56 34.13 -28.60
C GLY A 191 14.88 33.03 -27.76
N LEU A 192 14.33 33.43 -26.60
CA LEU A 192 13.63 32.53 -25.69
C LEU A 192 12.12 32.63 -25.92
N GLY A 193 11.53 31.54 -26.43
CA GLY A 193 10.11 31.45 -26.73
C GLY A 193 9.42 30.40 -25.89
N ILE A 194 8.30 30.75 -25.27
CA ILE A 194 7.47 29.83 -24.50
C ILE A 194 6.01 30.00 -24.91
N LEU A 195 5.35 28.87 -25.22
CA LEU A 195 3.91 28.76 -25.33
C LEU A 195 3.40 27.88 -24.17
N HIS A 196 2.60 28.44 -23.28
CA HIS A 196 1.98 27.72 -22.18
C HIS A 196 0.50 27.53 -22.46
N ILE A 197 -0.01 26.30 -22.35
CA ILE A 197 -1.40 25.95 -22.66
C ILE A 197 -2.04 25.31 -21.41
N THR A 198 -3.23 25.76 -21.04
CA THR A 198 -4.09 25.07 -20.06
C THR A 198 -5.43 24.67 -20.70
N ASP A 199 -6.43 25.54 -20.75
CA ASP A 199 -7.77 25.19 -21.26
C ASP A 199 -8.02 25.74 -22.68
N GLY A 200 -7.04 26.43 -23.29
CA GLY A 200 -7.16 26.97 -24.64
C GLY A 200 -6.72 25.98 -25.73
N THR A 201 -7.13 26.26 -26.97
CA THR A 201 -6.86 25.40 -28.13
C THR A 201 -6.00 26.11 -29.18
N LEU A 202 -4.86 25.50 -29.55
CA LEU A 202 -4.03 25.94 -30.67
C LEU A 202 -4.34 25.10 -31.92
N ILE A 203 -4.52 25.74 -33.07
CA ILE A 203 -4.86 25.10 -34.34
C ILE A 203 -3.85 25.52 -35.42
N LEU A 204 -3.22 24.54 -36.06
CA LEU A 204 -2.21 24.75 -37.11
C LEU A 204 -2.65 24.14 -38.45
N ASN A 205 -2.43 24.84 -39.56
CA ASN A 205 -2.69 24.28 -40.89
C ASN A 205 -1.68 23.19 -41.27
N GLY A 206 -2.19 22.08 -41.81
CA GLY A 206 -1.40 20.91 -42.21
C GLY A 206 -1.01 19.99 -41.04
N ASP A 207 -0.31 18.91 -41.37
CA ASP A 207 0.28 18.01 -40.37
C ASP A 207 1.57 18.62 -39.82
N ARG A 208 1.53 18.98 -38.53
CA ARG A 208 2.62 19.59 -37.76
C ARG A 208 2.96 18.76 -36.53
N THR A 209 2.46 17.54 -36.45
CA THR A 209 2.58 16.67 -35.27
C THR A 209 4.04 16.53 -34.80
N SER A 210 4.96 16.17 -35.70
CA SER A 210 6.39 16.05 -35.37
C SER A 210 7.00 17.36 -34.85
N GLN A 211 6.71 18.49 -35.52
CA GLN A 211 7.20 19.80 -35.10
C GLN A 211 6.73 20.15 -33.68
N ILE A 212 5.47 19.85 -33.36
CA ILE A 212 4.90 20.14 -32.04
C ILE A 212 5.50 19.22 -30.97
N GLN A 213 5.68 17.94 -31.28
CA GLN A 213 6.32 17.00 -30.36
C GLN A 213 7.76 17.42 -30.02
N ASP A 214 8.52 17.88 -31.01
CA ASP A 214 9.86 18.43 -30.78
C ASP A 214 9.82 19.67 -29.87
N TYR A 215 8.85 20.58 -30.06
CA TYR A 215 8.69 21.74 -29.19
C TYR A 215 8.24 21.39 -27.76
N VAL A 216 7.45 20.33 -27.57
CA VAL A 216 7.09 19.84 -26.22
C VAL A 216 8.32 19.22 -25.55
N ALA A 217 9.07 18.38 -26.26
CA ALA A 217 10.29 17.75 -25.75
C ALA A 217 11.37 18.79 -25.37
N ASP A 218 11.48 19.86 -26.15
CA ASP A 218 12.39 20.99 -25.89
C ASP A 218 11.91 21.91 -24.75
N GLY A 219 10.73 21.68 -24.16
CA GLY A 219 10.14 22.53 -23.12
C GLY A 219 9.66 23.90 -23.62
N LYS A 220 9.49 24.07 -24.94
CA LYS A 220 9.00 25.30 -25.58
C LYS A 220 7.49 25.41 -25.56
N ILE A 221 6.80 24.26 -25.60
CA ILE A 221 5.37 24.15 -25.33
C ILE A 221 5.20 23.45 -23.99
N THR A 222 4.48 24.07 -23.06
CA THR A 222 4.34 23.59 -21.68
C THR A 222 2.89 23.66 -21.21
N THR A 223 2.59 22.92 -20.14
CA THR A 223 1.31 22.94 -19.41
C THR A 223 1.59 22.84 -17.91
N THR A 224 0.55 22.95 -17.08
CA THR A 224 0.62 22.76 -15.62
C THR A 224 0.13 21.36 -15.24
N GLU A 225 0.84 20.66 -14.36
CA GLU A 225 0.41 19.37 -13.79
C GLU A 225 -0.98 19.48 -13.12
N PRO A 226 -1.88 18.47 -13.25
CA PRO A 226 -1.67 17.13 -13.81
C PRO A 226 -1.92 17.03 -15.33
N ASN A 227 -2.04 18.15 -16.05
CA ASN A 227 -2.33 18.11 -17.48
C ASN A 227 -1.08 17.74 -18.28
N THR A 228 -1.29 17.09 -19.43
CA THR A 228 -0.27 16.83 -20.45
C THR A 228 -0.70 17.45 -21.79
N ILE A 229 0.27 17.74 -22.67
CA ILE A 229 -0.03 18.32 -23.99
C ILE A 229 -0.59 17.23 -24.92
N GLN A 230 -1.74 17.51 -25.51
CA GLN A 230 -2.40 16.67 -26.52
C GLN A 230 -2.12 17.21 -27.90
N VAL A 231 -1.83 16.31 -28.84
CA VAL A 231 -1.62 16.66 -30.24
C VAL A 231 -2.39 15.68 -31.10
N ASP A 232 -3.38 16.18 -31.84
CA ASP A 232 -4.07 15.41 -32.86
C ASP A 232 -3.92 16.05 -34.25
N PHE A 233 -3.95 15.23 -35.29
CA PHE A 233 -4.03 15.66 -36.69
C PHE A 233 -5.29 15.07 -37.31
N ASN A 234 -6.05 15.88 -38.05
CA ASN A 234 -7.31 15.52 -38.70
C ASN A 234 -8.45 15.05 -37.79
N THR A 235 -8.25 14.92 -36.47
CA THR A 235 -9.26 14.36 -35.57
C THR A 235 -10.22 15.44 -35.11
N SER A 236 -9.70 16.49 -34.50
CA SER A 236 -10.50 17.63 -34.03
C SER A 236 -10.82 18.60 -35.17
N ASN A 237 -9.90 18.77 -36.12
CA ASN A 237 -10.04 19.68 -37.27
C ASN A 237 -9.46 19.04 -38.54
N GLN A 238 -10.30 18.83 -39.57
CA GLN A 238 -9.85 18.25 -40.84
C GLN A 238 -8.78 19.11 -41.53
N GLY A 239 -7.69 18.47 -41.97
CA GLY A 239 -6.54 19.10 -42.62
C GLY A 239 -5.61 19.89 -41.69
N LYS A 240 -5.81 19.79 -40.37
CA LYS A 240 -5.13 20.63 -39.37
C LYS A 240 -4.61 19.81 -38.19
N THR A 241 -3.58 20.35 -37.54
CA THR A 241 -3.07 19.86 -36.25
C THR A 241 -3.70 20.67 -35.13
N THR A 242 -4.27 20.01 -34.13
CA THR A 242 -4.90 20.64 -32.97
C THR A 242 -4.09 20.29 -31.72
N ILE A 243 -3.81 21.29 -30.89
CA ILE A 243 -3.04 21.17 -29.66
C ILE A 243 -3.89 21.70 -28.51
N THR A 244 -4.08 20.86 -27.49
CA THR A 244 -4.76 21.21 -26.23
C THR A 244 -3.93 20.72 -25.06
N ALA A 245 -4.27 21.11 -23.83
CA ALA A 245 -3.74 20.48 -22.64
C ALA A 245 -4.88 19.82 -21.84
N GLY A 246 -4.61 18.64 -21.30
CA GLY A 246 -5.60 17.88 -20.54
C GLY A 246 -4.99 16.63 -19.93
N ILE A 247 -5.73 16.00 -19.03
CA ILE A 247 -5.34 14.72 -18.44
C ILE A 247 -5.56 13.64 -19.52
N ILE A 248 -4.50 12.94 -19.93
CA ILE A 248 -4.66 11.69 -20.69
C ILE A 248 -4.54 10.52 -19.74
N ASP A 249 -5.53 9.64 -19.78
CA ASP A 249 -5.35 8.24 -19.40
C ASP A 249 -5.09 7.42 -20.68
N ASN A 250 -3.82 7.29 -21.08
CA ASN A 250 -3.40 6.57 -22.30
C ASN A 250 -2.76 5.20 -22.00
N SER A 251 -3.06 4.57 -20.86
CA SER A 251 -2.40 3.31 -20.49
C SER A 251 -3.28 2.29 -19.77
N TYR A 252 -4.51 2.04 -20.22
CA TYR A 252 -5.11 0.75 -19.89
C TYR A 252 -4.39 -0.36 -20.66
N ARG A 253 -3.30 -0.87 -20.09
CA ARG A 253 -2.51 -2.03 -20.60
C ARG A 253 -2.61 -3.27 -19.72
N GLY A 254 -3.49 -3.24 -18.72
CA GLY A 254 -3.69 -4.39 -17.85
C GLY A 254 -4.43 -5.50 -18.62
N PHE A 255 -3.91 -6.72 -18.52
CA PHE A 255 -4.55 -7.97 -18.92
C PHE A 255 -4.78 -8.82 -17.68
N ALA A 256 -5.68 -9.79 -17.76
CA ALA A 256 -5.84 -10.78 -16.70
C ALA A 256 -4.58 -11.67 -16.60
N ASP A 257 -4.12 -11.91 -15.37
CA ASP A 257 -2.97 -12.78 -15.07
C ASP A 257 -3.29 -13.74 -13.90
N GLN A 258 -2.29 -14.53 -13.48
CA GLN A 258 -2.44 -15.52 -12.38
C GLN A 258 -3.64 -16.48 -12.54
N PRO A 259 -3.72 -17.23 -13.66
CA PRO A 259 -4.83 -18.15 -13.93
C PRO A 259 -4.83 -19.35 -12.98
N TYR A 260 -6.02 -19.77 -12.57
CA TYR A 260 -6.30 -21.10 -12.05
C TYR A 260 -7.52 -21.70 -12.79
N PRO A 261 -7.43 -22.93 -13.33
CA PRO A 261 -6.24 -23.76 -13.44
C PRO A 261 -5.08 -23.07 -14.15
N PRO A 262 -3.82 -23.28 -13.71
CA PRO A 262 -2.66 -22.72 -14.37
C PRO A 262 -2.52 -23.30 -15.78
N ASN A 263 -1.88 -22.55 -16.68
CA ASN A 263 -1.71 -22.97 -18.06
C ASN A 263 -0.93 -24.30 -18.16
N GLY A 264 -1.52 -25.28 -18.83
CA GLY A 264 -0.99 -26.63 -18.98
C GLY A 264 -1.28 -27.56 -17.81
N LEU A 265 -2.13 -27.19 -16.84
CA LEU A 265 -2.50 -28.11 -15.75
C LEU A 265 -3.10 -29.40 -16.33
N GLU A 266 -2.66 -30.55 -15.84
CA GLU A 266 -3.37 -31.82 -16.00
C GLU A 266 -4.10 -32.14 -14.69
N SER A 267 -5.40 -31.82 -14.63
CA SER A 267 -6.18 -31.93 -13.40
C SER A 267 -6.71 -33.34 -13.20
N CYS A 268 -6.48 -33.89 -12.01
CA CYS A 268 -7.14 -35.11 -11.53
C CYS A 268 -8.50 -34.82 -10.89
N ASP A 269 -8.62 -33.67 -10.21
CA ASP A 269 -9.87 -33.22 -9.61
C ASP A 269 -10.76 -32.55 -10.66
N ALA A 270 -12.06 -32.56 -10.41
CA ALA A 270 -13.01 -31.82 -11.24
C ALA A 270 -12.77 -30.31 -11.07
N VAL A 271 -12.44 -29.62 -12.15
CA VAL A 271 -12.31 -28.16 -12.15
C VAL A 271 -13.72 -27.55 -12.14
N ALA A 272 -14.18 -27.14 -10.95
CA ALA A 272 -15.50 -26.55 -10.76
C ALA A 272 -15.57 -25.05 -11.12
N ALA A 273 -14.42 -24.37 -11.18
CA ALA A 273 -14.35 -22.95 -11.52
C ALA A 273 -12.99 -22.59 -12.15
N ILE A 274 -12.97 -21.47 -12.86
CA ILE A 274 -11.75 -20.76 -13.27
C ILE A 274 -11.62 -19.48 -12.46
N SER A 275 -10.41 -19.13 -12.03
CA SER A 275 -10.11 -17.88 -11.35
C SER A 275 -8.86 -17.22 -11.92
N TRP A 276 -8.79 -15.90 -11.80
CA TRP A 276 -7.72 -15.08 -12.35
C TRP A 276 -7.61 -13.78 -11.57
N LYS A 277 -6.47 -13.12 -11.67
CA LYS A 277 -6.33 -11.74 -11.22
C LYS A 277 -6.74 -10.79 -12.34
N SER A 278 -7.75 -9.97 -12.08
CA SER A 278 -8.21 -8.92 -13.01
C SER A 278 -7.18 -7.80 -13.15
N ALA A 279 -7.20 -7.13 -14.29
CA ALA A 279 -6.40 -5.94 -14.53
C ALA A 279 -6.89 -4.75 -13.70
N GLU A 280 -5.96 -4.03 -13.07
CA GLU A 280 -6.28 -2.84 -12.28
C GLU A 280 -7.01 -1.78 -13.12
N GLY A 281 -8.15 -1.29 -12.63
CA GLY A 281 -8.99 -0.33 -13.34
C GLY A 281 -9.86 -0.91 -14.46
N ALA A 282 -9.97 -2.25 -14.57
CA ALA A 282 -10.99 -2.87 -15.42
C ALA A 282 -12.40 -2.45 -14.97
N GLU A 283 -13.26 -2.10 -15.91
CA GLU A 283 -14.68 -1.83 -15.67
C GLU A 283 -15.54 -3.08 -15.90
N ALA A 284 -15.17 -3.89 -16.91
CA ALA A 284 -15.79 -5.18 -17.20
C ALA A 284 -14.77 -6.18 -17.78
N GLN A 285 -15.17 -7.45 -17.84
CA GLN A 285 -14.32 -8.56 -18.29
C GLN A 285 -15.14 -9.57 -19.10
N GLN A 286 -14.58 -10.00 -20.22
CA GLN A 286 -15.15 -10.99 -21.12
C GLN A 286 -14.41 -12.32 -20.95
N ILE A 287 -15.14 -13.34 -20.52
CA ILE A 287 -14.61 -14.67 -20.22
C ILE A 287 -14.90 -15.58 -21.42
N TYR A 288 -13.85 -16.18 -21.97
CA TYR A 288 -13.92 -17.14 -23.05
C TYR A 288 -13.54 -18.52 -22.53
N PHE A 289 -14.32 -19.56 -22.86
CA PHE A 289 -14.06 -20.93 -22.39
C PHE A 289 -14.62 -21.97 -23.37
N GLY A 290 -13.88 -23.04 -23.63
CA GLY A 290 -14.35 -24.17 -24.44
C GLY A 290 -13.23 -25.16 -24.79
N THR A 291 -13.50 -26.11 -25.68
CA THR A 291 -12.53 -27.15 -26.08
C THR A 291 -11.70 -26.80 -27.34
N SER A 292 -11.90 -25.59 -27.87
CA SER A 292 -11.17 -25.05 -29.02
C SER A 292 -10.06 -24.12 -28.56
N SER A 293 -8.89 -24.15 -29.22
CA SER A 293 -7.78 -23.21 -28.95
C SER A 293 -8.14 -21.74 -29.17
N ASN A 294 -9.23 -21.46 -29.90
CA ASN A 294 -9.90 -20.17 -29.88
C ASN A 294 -11.27 -20.35 -29.20
N PRO A 295 -11.34 -20.24 -27.86
CA PRO A 295 -12.57 -20.53 -27.13
C PRO A 295 -13.66 -19.48 -27.41
N PRO A 296 -14.94 -19.87 -27.45
CA PRO A 296 -16.05 -18.93 -27.60
C PRO A 296 -16.23 -18.07 -26.35
N LEU A 297 -16.89 -16.91 -26.50
CA LEU A 297 -17.29 -16.07 -25.37
C LEU A 297 -18.32 -16.84 -24.53
N LEU A 298 -18.01 -17.03 -23.26
CA LEU A 298 -18.86 -17.69 -22.28
C LEU A 298 -19.73 -16.67 -21.52
N ALA A 299 -19.11 -15.59 -21.03
CA ALA A 299 -19.80 -14.58 -20.22
C ALA A 299 -19.10 -13.22 -20.22
N THR A 300 -19.83 -12.17 -19.83
CA THR A 300 -19.27 -10.85 -19.49
C THR A 300 -19.63 -10.54 -18.04
N VAL A 301 -18.63 -10.13 -17.25
CA VAL A 301 -18.75 -9.86 -15.81
C VAL A 301 -18.17 -8.48 -15.45
N SER A 302 -18.41 -8.02 -14.22
CA SER A 302 -17.84 -6.78 -13.70
C SER A 302 -16.31 -6.84 -13.54
N GLY A 303 -15.65 -5.69 -13.60
CA GLY A 303 -14.20 -5.57 -13.52
C GLY A 303 -13.56 -6.08 -12.23
N ASN A 304 -14.32 -6.14 -11.13
CA ASN A 304 -13.88 -6.64 -9.83
C ASN A 304 -14.09 -8.15 -9.63
N LYS A 305 -14.70 -8.86 -10.59
CA LYS A 305 -14.89 -10.31 -10.50
C LYS A 305 -13.58 -11.04 -10.83
N ALA A 306 -13.22 -12.06 -10.04
CA ALA A 306 -11.95 -12.79 -10.18
C ALA A 306 -12.14 -14.31 -10.35
N GLU A 307 -13.39 -14.77 -10.45
CA GLU A 307 -13.74 -16.18 -10.52
C GLU A 307 -15.03 -16.40 -11.31
N TYR A 308 -15.13 -17.56 -11.98
CA TYR A 308 -16.31 -18.02 -12.70
C TYR A 308 -16.50 -19.54 -12.56
N GLU A 309 -17.66 -19.93 -12.03
CA GLU A 309 -18.06 -21.34 -11.89
C GLU A 309 -18.33 -21.96 -13.27
N LEU A 310 -17.80 -23.16 -13.49
CA LEU A 310 -17.94 -23.93 -14.72
C LEU A 310 -19.01 -25.02 -14.57
N PRO A 311 -19.67 -25.42 -15.68
CA PRO A 311 -20.48 -26.63 -15.67
C PRO A 311 -19.60 -27.87 -15.45
N VAL A 312 -20.23 -29.01 -15.15
CA VAL A 312 -19.53 -30.30 -15.09
C VAL A 312 -18.77 -30.55 -16.39
N LEU A 313 -17.46 -30.74 -16.28
CA LEU A 313 -16.56 -30.94 -17.41
C LEU A 313 -16.43 -32.42 -17.74
N ASN A 314 -16.23 -32.72 -19.02
CA ASN A 314 -15.96 -34.08 -19.46
C ASN A 314 -14.51 -34.44 -19.13
N PRO A 315 -14.24 -35.67 -18.63
CA PRO A 315 -12.89 -36.19 -18.56
C PRO A 315 -12.28 -36.36 -19.96
N GLU A 316 -10.98 -36.63 -20.00
CA GLU A 316 -10.19 -36.83 -21.22
C GLU A 316 -10.29 -35.67 -22.22
N THR A 317 -10.49 -34.45 -21.72
CA THR A 317 -10.76 -33.27 -22.55
C THR A 317 -9.81 -32.13 -22.20
N THR A 318 -9.20 -31.52 -23.22
CA THR A 318 -8.47 -30.26 -23.08
C THR A 318 -9.44 -29.09 -23.20
N TYR A 319 -9.45 -28.23 -22.20
CA TYR A 319 -10.19 -26.97 -22.18
C TYR A 319 -9.23 -25.80 -22.35
N TYR A 320 -9.68 -24.77 -23.06
CA TYR A 320 -9.00 -23.52 -23.30
C TYR A 320 -9.85 -22.38 -22.77
N TRP A 321 -9.21 -21.39 -22.17
CA TRP A 321 -9.90 -20.23 -21.62
C TRP A 321 -9.04 -18.98 -21.64
N ARG A 322 -9.69 -17.83 -21.57
CA ARG A 322 -9.07 -16.50 -21.64
C ARG A 322 -9.99 -15.48 -20.99
N VAL A 323 -9.43 -14.42 -20.42
CA VAL A 323 -10.19 -13.27 -19.95
C VAL A 323 -9.67 -12.00 -20.64
N ASP A 324 -10.56 -11.33 -21.37
CA ASP A 324 -10.30 -10.03 -21.99
C ASP A 324 -10.86 -8.93 -21.07
N THR A 325 -10.08 -7.90 -20.78
CA THR A 325 -10.45 -6.86 -19.81
C THR A 325 -10.77 -5.55 -20.52
N THR A 326 -11.78 -4.82 -20.04
CA THR A 326 -12.30 -3.63 -20.73
C THR A 326 -12.35 -2.40 -19.83
N LYS A 327 -12.05 -1.23 -20.39
CA LYS A 327 -12.21 0.09 -19.74
C LYS A 327 -12.60 1.12 -20.80
N GLY A 328 -13.79 1.70 -20.70
CA GLY A 328 -14.36 2.55 -21.76
C GLY A 328 -14.43 1.82 -23.11
N GLU A 329 -13.83 2.40 -24.15
CA GLU A 329 -13.76 1.79 -25.49
C GLU A 329 -12.59 0.79 -25.66
N PHE A 330 -11.69 0.68 -24.68
CA PHE A 330 -10.53 -0.20 -24.77
C PHE A 330 -10.87 -1.62 -24.32
N THR A 331 -10.48 -2.61 -25.13
CA THR A 331 -10.52 -4.04 -24.78
C THR A 331 -9.12 -4.63 -24.95
N ASN A 332 -8.52 -5.08 -23.85
CA ASN A 332 -7.25 -5.78 -23.86
C ASN A 332 -7.48 -7.28 -23.87
N ARG A 333 -6.93 -7.94 -24.89
CA ARG A 333 -7.02 -9.39 -25.02
C ARG A 333 -6.04 -10.07 -24.05
N GLY A 334 -6.55 -10.99 -23.21
CA GLY A 334 -5.71 -11.76 -22.30
C GLY A 334 -4.91 -12.88 -23.00
N PRO A 335 -3.97 -13.51 -22.30
CA PRO A 335 -3.34 -14.74 -22.80
C PRO A 335 -4.34 -15.91 -22.79
N ILE A 336 -4.17 -16.85 -23.74
CA ILE A 336 -4.96 -18.09 -23.77
C ILE A 336 -4.28 -19.10 -22.85
N TRP A 337 -5.05 -19.63 -21.91
CA TRP A 337 -4.64 -20.71 -21.02
C TRP A 337 -5.36 -21.99 -21.38
N SER A 338 -4.79 -23.13 -20.99
CA SER A 338 -5.41 -24.44 -21.18
C SER A 338 -5.19 -25.34 -19.98
N PHE A 339 -6.06 -26.33 -19.81
CA PHE A 339 -5.85 -27.44 -18.88
C PHE A 339 -6.49 -28.71 -19.46
N PHE A 340 -5.98 -29.87 -19.05
CA PHE A 340 -6.51 -31.18 -19.41
C PHE A 340 -7.21 -31.82 -18.22
N GLN A 341 -8.48 -32.18 -18.37
CA GLN A 341 -9.21 -32.94 -17.36
C GLN A 341 -8.90 -34.42 -17.55
N ARG A 342 -8.16 -35.05 -16.62
CA ARG A 342 -7.87 -36.48 -16.68
C ARG A 342 -9.13 -37.32 -16.41
N PRO A 343 -9.19 -38.57 -16.90
CA PRO A 343 -10.21 -39.50 -16.47
C PRO A 343 -9.95 -39.92 -15.01
N ALA A 344 -11.02 -40.10 -14.25
CA ALA A 344 -10.95 -40.40 -12.82
C ALA A 344 -10.11 -41.66 -12.49
N ASN A 345 -10.04 -42.62 -13.42
CA ASN A 345 -9.27 -43.86 -13.26
C ASN A 345 -7.77 -43.73 -13.63
N ALA A 346 -7.33 -42.64 -14.27
CA ALA A 346 -5.92 -42.39 -14.58
C ALA A 346 -5.20 -41.63 -13.45
N CYS A 347 -5.95 -41.17 -12.47
CA CYS A 347 -5.43 -40.57 -11.26
C CYS A 347 -5.36 -41.65 -10.19
N SER A 348 -4.16 -42.21 -9.97
CA SER A 348 -3.88 -42.89 -8.70
C SER A 348 -4.23 -41.94 -7.57
N ASP A 349 -4.75 -42.41 -6.43
CA ASP A 349 -4.90 -41.59 -5.22
C ASP A 349 -3.58 -40.84 -4.97
N ILE A 350 -3.53 -39.56 -5.33
CA ILE A 350 -2.42 -38.66 -5.01
C ILE A 350 -2.71 -38.10 -3.62
N ALA A 351 -3.15 -38.96 -2.70
CA ALA A 351 -3.15 -38.61 -1.30
C ALA A 351 -1.69 -38.30 -0.94
N PRO A 352 -1.42 -37.13 -0.36
CA PRO A 352 -0.10 -36.85 0.18
C PRO A 352 0.39 -38.01 1.05
N PRO A 353 1.68 -38.36 0.99
CA PRO A 353 2.20 -39.35 1.92
C PRO A 353 1.98 -38.84 3.35
N TRP A 354 1.45 -39.71 4.21
CA TRP A 354 1.32 -39.40 5.62
C TRP A 354 2.69 -39.04 6.20
N ASN A 355 2.73 -37.97 7.01
CA ASN A 355 3.92 -37.55 7.74
C ASN A 355 3.59 -37.35 9.22
N ASP A 356 4.54 -37.70 10.10
CA ASP A 356 4.45 -37.33 11.52
C ASP A 356 4.88 -35.87 11.67
N TYR A 357 3.94 -34.95 11.46
CA TYR A 357 4.20 -33.52 11.57
C TYR A 357 4.55 -33.09 12.98
N CYS A 358 4.07 -33.80 14.00
CA CYS A 358 4.46 -33.53 15.38
C CYS A 358 5.97 -33.78 15.59
N VAL A 359 6.52 -34.88 15.05
CA VAL A 359 7.98 -35.13 15.08
C VAL A 359 8.73 -34.19 14.13
N PHE A 360 8.21 -33.98 12.92
CA PHE A 360 8.82 -33.11 11.91
C PHE A 360 9.02 -31.67 12.42
N LEU A 361 8.09 -31.16 13.22
CA LEU A 361 8.12 -29.81 13.79
C LEU A 361 8.84 -29.73 15.14
N GLN A 362 9.44 -30.83 15.62
CA GLN A 362 10.10 -30.84 16.91
C GLN A 362 11.26 -29.83 16.94
N GLN A 363 11.31 -29.02 18.00
CA GLN A 363 12.35 -28.02 18.20
C GLN A 363 12.93 -28.13 19.60
N GLU A 364 14.25 -28.07 19.74
CA GLU A 364 14.91 -27.91 21.04
C GLU A 364 14.87 -26.41 21.42
N ILE A 365 14.23 -26.10 22.55
CA ILE A 365 13.84 -24.74 22.96
C ILE A 365 14.43 -24.29 24.30
N GLN A 366 15.16 -25.14 25.03
CA GLN A 366 15.71 -24.78 26.35
C GLN A 366 16.62 -23.55 26.24
N GLY A 367 16.34 -22.54 27.08
CA GLY A 367 17.06 -21.27 27.07
C GLY A 367 16.86 -20.40 25.83
N LYS A 368 15.93 -20.76 24.91
CA LYS A 368 15.67 -20.04 23.65
C LYS A 368 14.28 -19.40 23.61
N LYS A 369 13.26 -20.09 24.13
CA LYS A 369 11.86 -19.63 24.24
C LYS A 369 11.13 -20.41 25.33
N HIS A 370 9.98 -19.90 25.77
CA HIS A 370 9.11 -20.65 26.67
C HIS A 370 8.45 -21.83 25.94
N GLY A 371 8.06 -22.85 26.71
CA GLY A 371 7.16 -23.88 26.22
C GLY A 371 5.74 -23.34 26.08
N PHE A 372 5.03 -23.72 25.01
CA PHE A 372 3.62 -23.39 24.83
C PHE A 372 2.85 -24.64 24.41
N LEU A 373 1.76 -24.95 25.12
CA LEU A 373 0.82 -26.01 24.74
C LEU A 373 -0.59 -25.44 24.80
N ALA A 374 -1.47 -25.97 23.95
CA ALA A 374 -2.87 -25.60 23.90
C ALA A 374 -3.79 -26.83 23.78
N GLY A 375 -4.87 -26.79 24.56
CA GLY A 375 -6.11 -27.51 24.33
C GLY A 375 -7.11 -26.60 23.62
N ASN A 376 -8.41 -26.88 23.80
CA ASN A 376 -9.48 -26.01 23.34
C ASN A 376 -9.64 -24.80 24.29
N LYS A 377 -9.90 -25.06 25.58
CA LYS A 377 -10.10 -24.04 26.64
C LYS A 377 -8.99 -24.01 27.69
N THR A 378 -7.85 -24.67 27.43
CA THR A 378 -6.69 -24.69 28.33
C THR A 378 -5.44 -24.30 27.58
N ASN A 379 -4.62 -23.43 28.17
CA ASN A 379 -3.28 -23.14 27.71
C ASN A 379 -2.26 -23.46 28.78
N TYR A 380 -1.03 -23.71 28.37
CA TYR A 380 0.12 -23.90 29.25
C TYR A 380 1.32 -23.11 28.75
N ILE A 381 1.93 -22.35 29.65
CA ILE A 381 3.18 -21.62 29.38
C ILE A 381 4.25 -22.07 30.37
N GLY A 382 5.35 -22.59 29.82
CA GLY A 382 6.49 -23.10 30.58
C GLY A 382 7.48 -21.99 30.95
N GLY A 383 7.62 -21.71 32.25
CA GLY A 383 8.40 -20.58 32.75
C GLY A 383 7.91 -19.22 32.23
N PHE A 384 8.80 -18.24 32.10
CA PHE A 384 8.47 -16.91 31.59
C PHE A 384 9.64 -16.30 30.79
N MET A 385 9.40 -16.04 29.50
CA MET A 385 10.38 -15.44 28.60
C MET A 385 9.77 -14.30 27.75
N PRO A 386 9.57 -13.09 28.32
CA PRO A 386 9.05 -11.95 27.58
C PRO A 386 10.08 -11.41 26.58
N SER A 387 9.68 -11.24 25.32
CA SER A 387 10.52 -10.63 24.26
C SER A 387 11.95 -11.18 24.23
N TRP A 388 12.08 -12.52 24.26
CA TRP A 388 13.38 -13.22 24.21
C TRP A 388 14.28 -13.00 25.45
N ARG A 389 13.71 -12.54 26.57
CA ARG A 389 14.43 -12.37 27.84
C ARG A 389 13.93 -13.36 28.87
N GLN A 390 14.77 -14.30 29.28
CA GLN A 390 14.41 -15.25 30.33
C GLN A 390 14.22 -14.52 31.66
N GLN A 391 13.07 -14.75 32.31
CA GLN A 391 12.76 -14.25 33.65
C GLN A 391 12.41 -15.37 34.64
N GLU A 392 11.88 -16.48 34.15
CA GLU A 392 11.59 -17.67 34.93
C GLU A 392 11.86 -18.91 34.07
N ASP A 393 12.56 -19.89 34.63
CA ASP A 393 12.79 -21.19 33.99
C ASP A 393 11.54 -22.07 34.09
N GLU A 394 11.38 -22.96 33.11
CA GLU A 394 10.51 -24.13 33.26
C GLU A 394 11.04 -25.04 34.38
N THR A 395 10.15 -25.79 35.02
CA THR A 395 10.48 -26.82 36.01
C THR A 395 9.61 -28.08 35.81
N ILE A 396 9.92 -29.14 36.55
CA ILE A 396 9.12 -30.37 36.57
C ILE A 396 7.73 -30.09 37.19
N GLY A 397 6.66 -30.62 36.58
CA GLY A 397 5.26 -30.35 36.98
C GLY A 397 4.52 -29.37 36.08
N PHE A 398 3.89 -28.33 36.64
CA PHE A 398 3.18 -27.31 35.85
C PHE A 398 3.44 -25.90 36.41
N THR A 399 4.13 -25.05 35.65
CA THR A 399 4.32 -23.64 36.03
C THR A 399 3.01 -22.87 35.88
N HIS A 400 2.59 -22.62 34.63
CA HIS A 400 1.47 -21.73 34.31
C HIS A 400 0.44 -22.38 33.36
N PRO A 401 -0.26 -23.45 33.79
CA PRO A 401 -1.51 -23.82 33.13
C PRO A 401 -2.59 -22.80 33.50
N PHE A 402 -3.49 -22.52 32.55
CA PHE A 402 -4.60 -21.61 32.79
C PHE A 402 -5.78 -21.92 31.87
N HIS A 403 -6.99 -21.65 32.35
CA HIS A 403 -8.21 -21.80 31.59
C HIS A 403 -8.43 -20.56 30.72
N ASN A 404 -8.74 -20.75 29.45
CA ASN A 404 -8.93 -19.70 28.48
C ASN A 404 -10.24 -19.96 27.73
N ASP A 405 -11.31 -19.29 28.15
CA ASP A 405 -12.61 -19.29 27.49
C ASP A 405 -13.06 -17.86 27.13
N LEU A 406 -12.10 -16.93 27.10
CA LEU A 406 -12.29 -15.52 26.78
C LEU A 406 -13.16 -14.73 27.77
N ARG A 407 -13.61 -15.29 28.91
CA ARG A 407 -14.47 -14.59 29.90
C ARG A 407 -13.88 -13.28 30.47
N SER A 408 -12.55 -13.15 30.42
CA SER A 408 -11.83 -11.96 30.86
C SER A 408 -10.55 -11.77 30.07
N ARG A 409 -10.23 -10.54 29.69
CA ARG A 409 -8.92 -10.18 29.12
C ARG A 409 -7.79 -10.17 30.17
N GLY A 410 -8.11 -10.22 31.45
CA GLY A 410 -7.14 -9.92 32.50
C GLY A 410 -7.48 -10.51 33.85
N PHE A 411 -7.34 -9.71 34.91
CA PHE A 411 -7.45 -10.19 36.28
C PHE A 411 -8.90 -10.37 36.72
N GLY A 412 -9.86 -9.71 36.09
CA GLY A 412 -11.24 -9.76 36.55
C GLY A 412 -12.26 -9.35 35.51
N MET A 413 -13.51 -9.49 35.91
CA MET A 413 -14.69 -9.31 35.09
C MET A 413 -15.56 -8.21 35.69
N ILE A 414 -15.90 -7.25 34.84
CA ILE A 414 -16.87 -6.20 35.14
C ILE A 414 -17.63 -5.84 33.86
N ASN A 415 -18.89 -5.45 33.99
CA ASN A 415 -19.65 -4.90 32.88
C ASN A 415 -19.34 -3.41 32.73
N ASP A 416 -18.88 -3.01 31.55
CA ASP A 416 -18.60 -1.63 31.20
C ASP A 416 -19.36 -1.22 29.93
N GLU A 417 -19.99 -0.04 29.96
CA GLU A 417 -20.88 0.42 28.89
C GLU A 417 -20.18 0.60 27.53
N LYS A 418 -18.85 0.81 27.52
CA LYS A 418 -18.09 1.09 26.30
C LYS A 418 -17.37 -0.14 25.76
N THR A 419 -16.97 -1.04 26.64
CA THR A 419 -16.06 -2.16 26.32
C THR A 419 -16.67 -3.54 26.54
N GLY A 420 -17.87 -3.61 27.11
CA GLY A 420 -18.58 -4.87 27.36
C GLY A 420 -18.22 -5.51 28.69
N TYR A 421 -18.47 -6.82 28.77
CA TYR A 421 -18.13 -7.64 29.93
C TYR A 421 -16.72 -8.24 29.78
N GLY A 422 -16.00 -8.43 30.88
CA GLY A 422 -14.70 -9.12 30.88
C GLY A 422 -13.50 -8.27 30.43
N HIS A 423 -13.70 -7.02 30.01
CA HIS A 423 -12.59 -6.19 29.54
C HIS A 423 -11.69 -5.70 30.68
N ASP A 424 -10.40 -5.99 30.59
CA ASP A 424 -9.35 -5.50 31.48
C ASP A 424 -8.08 -5.15 30.67
N LEU A 425 -7.71 -3.87 30.67
CA LEU A 425 -6.54 -3.36 29.94
C LEU A 425 -5.21 -3.58 30.70
N THR A 426 -5.25 -4.10 31.92
CA THR A 426 -4.06 -4.24 32.79
C THR A 426 -3.60 -5.67 33.03
N GLY A 427 -4.40 -6.67 32.65
CA GLY A 427 -4.12 -8.08 32.91
C GLY A 427 -3.18 -8.78 31.94
N TRP A 428 -2.34 -8.03 31.22
CA TRP A 428 -1.29 -8.64 30.38
C TRP A 428 -0.42 -9.57 31.24
N GLU A 429 -0.20 -10.78 30.73
CA GLU A 429 0.60 -11.82 31.38
C GLU A 429 0.06 -12.25 32.77
N PHE A 430 -1.27 -12.22 32.99
CA PHE A 430 -1.86 -12.62 34.27
C PHE A 430 -1.53 -14.07 34.68
N TYR A 431 -1.32 -14.96 33.70
CA TYR A 431 -1.06 -16.39 33.91
C TYR A 431 0.19 -16.63 34.79
N LYS A 432 1.11 -15.67 34.88
CA LYS A 432 2.29 -15.78 35.77
C LYS A 432 1.92 -15.90 37.26
N SER A 433 0.69 -15.50 37.59
CA SER A 433 0.13 -15.60 38.93
C SER A 433 -0.58 -16.93 39.18
N THR A 434 -0.85 -17.74 38.14
CA THR A 434 -1.27 -19.14 38.27
C THR A 434 -0.01 -19.98 38.48
N LYS A 435 0.28 -20.35 39.73
CA LYS A 435 1.41 -21.24 40.07
C LYS A 435 0.87 -22.54 40.63
N VAL A 436 0.92 -23.61 39.82
CA VAL A 436 0.04 -24.76 40.04
C VAL A 436 0.77 -25.99 40.61
N ALA A 437 1.87 -26.41 39.99
CA ALA A 437 2.61 -27.58 40.45
C ALA A 437 4.10 -27.39 40.20
N TYR A 438 4.71 -26.49 40.95
CA TYR A 438 6.14 -26.25 40.93
C TYR A 438 6.85 -27.40 41.63
N GLY A 439 7.65 -28.14 40.87
CA GLY A 439 8.29 -29.36 41.36
C GLY A 439 9.60 -29.14 42.11
N THR A 440 9.77 -29.91 43.16
CA THR A 440 11.03 -30.16 43.87
C THR A 440 11.35 -31.64 43.78
N VAL A 441 12.57 -31.97 43.37
CA VAL A 441 13.05 -33.36 43.33
C VAL A 441 13.78 -33.67 44.62
N ILE A 442 13.45 -34.78 45.26
CA ILE A 442 14.05 -35.22 46.53
C ILE A 442 14.75 -36.57 46.30
N ILE A 443 16.07 -36.58 46.47
CA ILE A 443 16.94 -37.75 46.29
C ILE A 443 17.75 -37.95 47.56
N ASN A 444 17.62 -39.13 48.20
CA ASN A 444 18.30 -39.45 49.45
C ASN A 444 18.13 -38.37 50.55
N GLY A 445 16.95 -37.74 50.60
CA GLY A 445 16.63 -36.66 51.55
C GLY A 445 17.16 -35.28 51.16
N GLN A 446 17.97 -35.17 50.11
CA GLN A 446 18.41 -33.88 49.57
C GLN A 446 17.36 -33.32 48.62
N ARG A 447 17.01 -32.03 48.80
CA ARG A 447 16.00 -31.32 48.01
C ARG A 447 16.66 -30.50 46.90
N TYR A 448 16.09 -30.57 45.71
CA TYR A 448 16.47 -29.80 44.53
C TYR A 448 15.21 -29.06 44.05
N GLU A 449 15.08 -27.81 44.49
CA GLU A 449 13.90 -26.98 44.22
C GLU A 449 13.94 -26.42 42.81
N ASN A 450 12.81 -26.51 42.11
CA ASN A 450 12.60 -25.99 40.77
C ASN A 450 13.73 -26.33 39.78
N PRO A 451 14.07 -27.63 39.59
CA PRO A 451 15.17 -28.00 38.71
C PRO A 451 14.90 -27.56 37.28
N VAL A 452 15.88 -26.90 36.67
CA VAL A 452 15.82 -26.46 35.27
C VAL A 452 16.09 -27.66 34.34
N PRO A 453 15.28 -27.88 33.29
CA PRO A 453 15.56 -28.89 32.29
C PRO A 453 16.93 -28.68 31.63
N ILE A 454 17.65 -29.76 31.37
CA ILE A 454 18.87 -29.73 30.54
C ILE A 454 18.54 -29.70 29.05
N ALA A 455 17.34 -30.14 28.66
CA ALA A 455 16.80 -30.03 27.32
C ALA A 455 15.27 -29.93 27.36
N MET A 456 14.70 -29.16 26.42
CA MET A 456 13.26 -29.03 26.22
C MET A 456 12.95 -29.17 24.74
N TYR A 457 12.24 -30.23 24.35
CA TYR A 457 11.79 -30.42 22.98
C TYR A 457 10.30 -30.10 22.87
N TRP A 458 10.01 -29.02 22.16
CA TRP A 458 8.65 -28.61 21.86
C TRP A 458 8.16 -29.30 20.60
N ARG A 459 6.91 -29.76 20.64
CA ARG A 459 6.11 -30.24 19.52
C ARG A 459 4.70 -29.65 19.63
N PRO A 460 3.92 -29.59 18.54
CA PRO A 460 2.53 -29.11 18.60
C PRO A 460 1.61 -29.92 19.52
N ASP A 461 1.91 -31.20 19.74
CA ASP A 461 1.13 -32.11 20.59
C ASP A 461 1.58 -32.12 22.05
N ARG A 462 2.88 -31.89 22.31
CA ARG A 462 3.49 -32.08 23.64
C ARG A 462 4.81 -31.32 23.80
N MET A 463 5.26 -31.22 25.02
CA MET A 463 6.60 -30.79 25.38
C MET A 463 7.33 -31.90 26.14
N ILE A 464 8.59 -32.11 25.79
CA ILE A 464 9.46 -33.16 26.31
C ILE A 464 10.58 -32.48 27.09
N CYS A 465 10.61 -32.62 28.41
CA CYS A 465 11.66 -32.09 29.25
C CYS A 465 12.57 -33.22 29.74
N GLU A 466 13.88 -32.98 29.72
CA GLU A 466 14.89 -33.88 30.28
C GLU A 466 15.64 -33.15 31.40
N TYR A 467 15.85 -33.82 32.52
CA TYR A 467 16.52 -33.26 33.70
C TYR A 467 17.66 -34.18 34.15
N LEU A 468 18.71 -33.58 34.69
CA LEU A 468 19.76 -34.28 35.43
C LEU A 468 19.85 -33.66 36.84
N VAL A 469 19.27 -34.34 37.83
CA VAL A 469 19.10 -33.80 39.18
C VAL A 469 19.76 -34.73 40.18
N GLY A 470 20.73 -34.26 40.96
CA GLY A 470 21.42 -35.10 41.94
C GLY A 470 22.10 -36.34 41.34
N GLY A 471 22.45 -36.30 40.05
CA GLY A 471 22.99 -37.45 39.30
C GLY A 471 21.93 -38.44 38.79
N VAL A 472 20.63 -38.11 38.93
CA VAL A 472 19.49 -38.90 38.45
C VAL A 472 18.91 -38.27 37.20
N THR A 473 18.79 -39.05 36.12
CA THR A 473 18.10 -38.67 34.88
C THR A 473 16.59 -38.80 35.05
N ILE A 474 15.87 -37.73 34.75
CA ILE A 474 14.40 -37.67 34.81
C ILE A 474 13.89 -37.18 33.45
N ARG A 475 12.81 -37.80 32.99
CA ARG A 475 12.17 -37.45 31.72
C ARG A 475 10.70 -37.15 31.95
N GLU A 476 10.23 -36.04 31.40
CA GLU A 476 8.86 -35.58 31.50
C GLU A 476 8.26 -35.29 30.11
N GLU A 477 7.01 -35.71 29.91
CA GLU A 477 6.20 -35.37 28.74
C GLU A 477 4.94 -34.63 29.18
N LYS A 478 4.86 -33.34 28.87
CA LYS A 478 3.71 -32.48 29.16
C LYS A 478 2.84 -32.34 27.92
N PHE A 479 1.54 -32.51 28.04
CA PHE A 479 0.57 -32.29 26.97
C PHE A 479 -0.77 -31.80 27.53
N ILE A 480 -1.62 -31.26 26.67
CA ILE A 480 -3.02 -30.98 27.01
C ILE A 480 -3.88 -31.95 26.20
N ALA A 481 -4.62 -32.79 26.91
CA ALA A 481 -5.51 -33.80 26.32
C ALA A 481 -6.69 -33.14 25.58
N LEU A 482 -7.39 -33.91 24.75
CA LEU A 482 -8.54 -33.42 23.98
C LEU A 482 -9.73 -32.97 24.86
N ASN A 483 -9.72 -33.32 26.14
CA ASN A 483 -10.71 -32.88 27.12
C ASN A 483 -10.23 -31.70 27.99
N ASP A 484 -9.21 -30.96 27.55
CA ASP A 484 -8.61 -29.79 28.22
C ASP A 484 -7.85 -30.05 29.53
N THR A 485 -7.63 -31.32 29.88
CA THR A 485 -6.79 -31.67 31.02
C THR A 485 -5.31 -31.60 30.64
N ALA A 486 -4.54 -30.78 31.34
CA ALA A 486 -3.08 -30.79 31.24
C ALA A 486 -2.55 -32.03 31.96
N CYS A 487 -1.63 -32.76 31.34
CA CYS A 487 -1.03 -33.97 31.88
C CYS A 487 0.48 -33.94 31.72
N SER A 488 1.18 -34.34 32.78
CA SER A 488 2.63 -34.52 32.82
C SER A 488 2.92 -35.98 33.16
N ILE A 489 3.51 -36.71 32.21
CA ILE A 489 3.99 -38.08 32.41
C ILE A 489 5.48 -38.00 32.74
N ILE A 490 5.85 -38.42 33.94
CA ILE A 490 7.19 -38.30 34.49
C ILE A 490 7.75 -39.70 34.73
N THR A 491 8.99 -39.94 34.28
CA THR A 491 9.77 -41.15 34.56
C THR A 491 11.12 -40.77 35.13
N SER A 492 11.65 -41.61 36.02
CA SER A 492 12.96 -41.41 36.64
C SER A 492 13.76 -42.70 36.57
N GLU A 493 15.06 -42.60 36.26
CA GLU A 493 15.91 -43.80 36.19
C GLU A 493 16.11 -44.50 37.55
N LEU A 494 16.00 -43.74 38.65
CA LEU A 494 16.04 -44.25 40.02
C LEU A 494 14.79 -43.80 40.79
N PRO A 495 14.39 -44.54 41.86
CA PRO A 495 13.32 -44.08 42.74
C PRO A 495 13.65 -42.74 43.39
N ILE A 496 12.74 -41.78 43.23
CA ILE A 496 12.81 -40.42 43.79
C ILE A 496 11.46 -40.05 44.40
N THR A 497 11.46 -39.01 45.24
CA THR A 497 10.22 -38.35 45.67
C THR A 497 10.13 -37.00 44.96
N LEU A 498 8.98 -36.73 44.35
CA LEU A 498 8.63 -35.43 43.81
C LEU A 498 7.73 -34.73 44.81
N GLU A 499 8.04 -33.49 45.14
CA GLU A 499 7.12 -32.60 45.86
C GLU A 499 6.62 -31.55 44.88
N PHE A 500 5.30 -31.35 44.82
CA PHE A 500 4.70 -30.29 44.03
C PHE A 500 4.06 -29.28 44.97
N ALA A 501 4.33 -28.00 44.72
CA ALA A 501 3.73 -26.89 45.44
C ALA A 501 2.98 -25.97 44.48
N GLY A 502 1.87 -25.42 44.96
CA GLY A 502 1.05 -24.49 44.19
C GLY A 502 0.28 -23.53 45.09
N GLN A 503 -0.47 -22.65 44.46
CA GLN A 503 -1.21 -21.59 45.14
C GLN A 503 -2.51 -21.25 44.42
N SER A 504 -3.45 -20.67 45.15
CA SER A 504 -4.59 -19.96 44.56
C SER A 504 -4.13 -18.67 43.88
N PHE A 505 -4.91 -18.21 42.91
CA PHE A 505 -4.65 -16.98 42.18
C PHE A 505 -4.47 -15.81 43.14
N TYR A 506 -3.37 -15.06 42.96
CA TYR A 506 -3.10 -13.82 43.66
C TYR A 506 -2.10 -13.00 42.86
N ASP A 507 -2.46 -11.76 42.54
CA ASP A 507 -1.52 -10.80 41.96
C ASP A 507 -1.46 -9.55 42.84
N ARG A 508 -0.27 -9.25 43.37
CA ARG A 508 -0.05 -8.07 44.24
C ARG A 508 -0.45 -6.73 43.60
N ARG A 509 -0.57 -6.67 42.27
CA ARG A 509 -0.95 -5.46 41.52
C ARG A 509 -2.47 -5.29 41.43
N ALA A 510 -3.23 -6.37 41.57
CA ALA A 510 -4.66 -6.39 41.26
C ALA A 510 -5.54 -6.95 42.39
N THR A 511 -5.07 -7.93 43.16
CA THR A 511 -5.93 -8.63 44.13
C THR A 511 -6.26 -7.79 45.35
N VAL A 512 -7.56 -7.54 45.53
CA VAL A 512 -8.14 -6.81 46.67
C VAL A 512 -8.48 -7.78 47.79
N SER A 513 -9.11 -8.89 47.45
CA SER A 513 -9.46 -9.97 48.38
C SER A 513 -9.52 -11.30 47.64
N THR A 514 -9.30 -12.38 48.39
CA THR A 514 -9.48 -13.76 47.91
C THR A 514 -10.41 -14.50 48.86
N THR A 515 -11.32 -15.27 48.27
CA THR A 515 -12.22 -16.21 48.94
C THR A 515 -11.84 -17.66 48.59
N ALA A 516 -10.69 -17.86 47.97
CA ALA A 516 -10.25 -19.17 47.52
C ALA A 516 -10.14 -20.17 48.67
N THR A 517 -10.47 -21.43 48.38
CA THR A 517 -10.38 -22.54 49.34
C THR A 517 -9.62 -23.70 48.72
N CYS A 518 -8.81 -24.40 49.50
CA CYS A 518 -8.07 -25.57 49.02
C CYS A 518 -8.23 -26.75 49.98
N THR A 519 -8.68 -27.88 49.46
CA THR A 519 -8.96 -29.09 50.22
C THR A 519 -8.36 -30.31 49.55
N PHE A 520 -8.13 -31.36 50.33
CA PHE A 520 -7.68 -32.65 49.81
C PHE A 520 -8.77 -33.70 50.00
N ASP A 521 -9.27 -34.22 48.90
CA ASP A 521 -10.16 -35.37 48.87
C ASP A 521 -9.33 -36.65 48.68
N SER A 522 -9.04 -37.29 49.80
CA SER A 522 -8.32 -38.58 49.81
C SER A 522 -9.07 -39.71 49.11
N THR A 523 -10.39 -39.63 48.96
CA THR A 523 -11.20 -40.68 48.32
C THR A 523 -10.97 -40.68 46.81
N ASN A 524 -10.96 -39.49 46.21
CA ASN A 524 -10.74 -39.31 44.78
C ASN A 524 -9.26 -39.06 44.42
N ASN A 525 -8.37 -38.98 45.42
CA ASN A 525 -6.96 -38.62 45.26
C ASN A 525 -6.80 -37.25 44.57
N VAL A 526 -7.49 -36.22 45.10
CA VAL A 526 -7.61 -34.91 44.46
C VAL A 526 -7.27 -33.79 45.44
N VAL A 527 -6.41 -32.87 45.01
CA VAL A 527 -6.34 -31.51 45.58
C VAL A 527 -7.35 -30.66 44.82
N HIS A 528 -8.36 -30.16 45.54
CA HIS A 528 -9.43 -29.33 45.00
C HIS A 528 -9.28 -27.90 45.51
N LEU A 529 -8.87 -27.02 44.61
CA LEU A 529 -8.78 -25.59 44.80
C LEU A 529 -9.99 -24.93 44.14
N VAL A 530 -10.78 -24.16 44.88
CA VAL A 530 -11.82 -23.29 44.32
C VAL A 530 -11.30 -21.87 44.36
N GLU A 531 -11.18 -21.25 43.19
CA GLU A 531 -10.75 -19.85 43.05
C GLU A 531 -11.88 -18.90 43.41
N GLY A 532 -11.53 -17.69 43.84
CA GLY A 532 -12.54 -16.72 44.26
C GLY A 532 -11.97 -15.41 44.77
N GLY A 533 -12.68 -14.32 44.51
CA GLY A 533 -12.36 -13.02 45.09
C GLY A 533 -12.63 -11.82 44.20
N VAL A 534 -11.99 -10.72 44.55
CA VAL A 534 -12.17 -9.42 43.91
C VAL A 534 -10.82 -8.88 43.47
N ASN A 535 -10.74 -8.49 42.20
CA ASN A 535 -9.56 -7.88 41.60
C ASN A 535 -9.86 -6.44 41.16
N LEU A 536 -8.82 -5.60 41.13
CA LEU A 536 -8.84 -4.32 40.45
C LEU A 536 -8.80 -4.57 38.94
N VAL A 537 -9.77 -3.99 38.24
CA VAL A 537 -9.97 -4.14 36.80
C VAL A 537 -9.94 -2.77 36.14
N LYS A 538 -9.32 -2.69 34.96
CA LYS A 538 -9.26 -1.47 34.16
C LYS A 538 -10.04 -1.64 32.85
N PRO A 539 -11.38 -1.49 32.84
CA PRO A 539 -12.16 -1.73 31.64
C PRO A 539 -11.96 -0.66 30.56
N TYR A 540 -11.75 0.61 30.94
CA TYR A 540 -11.58 1.69 29.97
C TYR A 540 -10.63 2.80 30.45
N GLN A 541 -9.69 3.21 29.59
CA GLN A 541 -8.79 4.37 29.73
C GLN A 541 -8.05 4.56 31.06
N GLN A 542 -8.62 5.28 32.02
CA GLN A 542 -8.03 5.56 33.35
C GLN A 542 -8.95 5.13 34.49
N GLU A 543 -10.04 4.44 34.17
CA GLU A 543 -11.02 3.95 35.14
C GLU A 543 -10.49 2.67 35.79
N VAL A 544 -10.32 2.68 37.12
CA VAL A 544 -10.02 1.48 37.91
C VAL A 544 -11.24 1.16 38.75
N LYS A 545 -11.77 -0.04 38.60
CA LYS A 545 -12.97 -0.53 39.31
C LYS A 545 -12.64 -1.85 40.00
N GLN A 546 -13.41 -2.22 41.02
CA GLN A 546 -13.37 -3.57 41.59
C GLN A 546 -14.30 -4.46 40.76
N GLY A 547 -13.77 -5.59 40.27
CA GLY A 547 -14.51 -6.60 39.52
C GLY A 547 -14.33 -7.98 40.15
N VAL A 548 -15.22 -8.90 39.77
CA VAL A 548 -15.12 -10.31 40.18
C VAL A 548 -13.84 -10.89 39.58
N MET A 549 -13.07 -11.67 40.33
CA MET A 549 -11.88 -12.34 39.82
C MET A 549 -12.22 -13.21 38.60
N MET A 550 -11.34 -13.32 37.60
CA MET A 550 -11.66 -14.05 36.36
C MET A 550 -12.03 -15.52 36.59
N TYR A 551 -11.48 -16.15 37.63
CA TYR A 551 -11.75 -17.54 37.98
C TYR A 551 -12.68 -17.70 39.18
N ASP A 552 -13.45 -16.67 39.54
CA ASP A 552 -14.34 -16.75 40.69
C ASP A 552 -15.32 -17.94 40.59
N GLY A 553 -15.28 -18.81 41.59
CA GLY A 553 -16.10 -20.03 41.66
C GLY A 553 -15.56 -21.23 40.88
N MET A 554 -14.54 -21.05 40.03
CA MET A 554 -13.98 -22.16 39.24
C MET A 554 -13.19 -23.13 40.10
N SER A 555 -13.32 -24.41 39.76
CA SER A 555 -12.60 -25.50 40.41
C SER A 555 -11.34 -25.86 39.63
N THR A 556 -10.19 -25.73 40.28
CA THR A 556 -8.90 -26.30 39.88
C THR A 556 -8.69 -27.64 40.57
N ILE A 557 -8.45 -28.68 39.79
CA ILE A 557 -8.25 -30.06 40.24
C ILE A 557 -6.83 -30.50 39.89
N LEU A 558 -6.08 -30.90 40.91
CA LEU A 558 -4.80 -31.59 40.78
C LEU A 558 -4.96 -33.03 41.26
N SER A 559 -4.52 -33.98 40.44
CA SER A 559 -4.56 -35.40 40.78
C SER A 559 -3.39 -36.13 40.12
N ALA A 560 -3.17 -37.38 40.51
CA ALA A 560 -2.06 -38.19 40.03
C ALA A 560 -2.42 -39.67 39.92
N SER A 561 -1.68 -40.40 39.08
CA SER A 561 -1.81 -41.86 38.93
C SER A 561 -1.32 -42.64 40.15
N LYS A 562 -0.65 -41.97 41.09
CA LYS A 562 -0.24 -42.50 42.39
C LYS A 562 -0.87 -41.68 43.53
N PRO A 563 -1.04 -42.27 44.74
CA PRO A 563 -1.58 -41.55 45.87
C PRO A 563 -0.77 -40.29 46.22
N LEU A 564 -1.46 -39.17 46.41
CA LEU A 564 -0.90 -37.92 46.89
C LEU A 564 -0.63 -38.08 48.40
N GLU A 565 0.63 -37.94 48.78
CA GLU A 565 1.07 -38.09 50.17
C GLU A 565 1.52 -36.75 50.76
N ASN A 566 1.55 -36.64 52.08
CA ASN A 566 2.05 -35.45 52.80
C ASN A 566 1.40 -34.13 52.35
N TYR A 567 0.10 -34.16 52.03
CA TYR A 567 -0.65 -32.96 51.68
C TYR A 567 -0.60 -31.93 52.81
N THR A 568 -0.28 -30.70 52.46
CA THR A 568 -0.37 -29.53 53.34
C THR A 568 -1.13 -28.42 52.65
N ASN A 569 -1.87 -27.63 53.42
CA ASN A 569 -2.46 -26.37 52.97
C ASN A 569 -2.31 -25.31 54.06
N THR A 570 -1.98 -24.10 53.65
CA THR A 570 -1.89 -22.92 54.49
C THR A 570 -2.64 -21.75 53.87
N THR A 571 -3.33 -20.99 54.70
CA THR A 571 -4.00 -19.74 54.28
C THR A 571 -3.14 -18.56 54.72
N GLU A 572 -2.69 -17.75 53.76
CA GLU A 572 -1.96 -16.52 54.07
C GLU A 572 -2.87 -15.44 54.64
N ALA A 573 -2.30 -14.39 55.22
CA ALA A 573 -3.06 -13.25 55.74
C ALA A 573 -3.89 -12.54 54.66
N SER A 574 -3.52 -12.66 53.39
CA SER A 574 -4.27 -12.18 52.23
C SER A 574 -5.53 -13.03 51.94
N GLY A 575 -5.63 -14.22 52.52
CA GLY A 575 -6.60 -15.28 52.17
C GLY A 575 -6.13 -16.21 51.05
N GLN A 576 -4.93 -16.02 50.50
CA GLN A 576 -4.37 -16.89 49.47
C GLN A 576 -4.14 -18.29 50.03
N GLN A 577 -4.51 -19.32 49.27
CA GLN A 577 -4.24 -20.71 49.61
C GLN A 577 -2.88 -21.12 49.06
N LYS A 578 -2.06 -21.82 49.85
CA LYS A 578 -0.80 -22.43 49.42
C LYS A 578 -0.79 -23.88 49.83
N TYR A 579 -0.62 -24.77 48.85
CA TYR A 579 -0.64 -26.20 49.06
C TYR A 579 0.64 -26.86 48.59
N SER A 580 0.92 -28.03 49.15
CA SER A 580 1.93 -28.95 48.61
C SER A 580 1.56 -30.40 48.88
N PHE A 581 2.15 -31.31 48.11
CA PHE A 581 2.02 -32.75 48.29
C PHE A 581 3.21 -33.46 47.65
N THR A 582 3.38 -34.74 47.98
CA THR A 582 4.47 -35.57 47.50
C THR A 582 3.97 -36.78 46.72
N LEU A 583 4.75 -37.21 45.73
CA LEU A 583 4.48 -38.35 44.86
C LEU A 583 5.77 -39.16 44.64
N PRO A 584 5.73 -40.50 44.70
CA PRO A 584 6.87 -41.33 44.34
C PRO A 584 7.01 -41.46 42.81
N CYS A 585 8.21 -41.28 42.28
CA CYS A 585 8.49 -41.49 40.85
C CYS A 585 9.68 -42.44 40.66
N ASP A 586 9.60 -43.28 39.65
CA ASP A 586 10.59 -44.31 39.31
C ASP A 586 10.48 -44.62 37.81
N SER A 587 11.07 -45.74 37.37
CA SER A 587 11.06 -46.15 35.98
C SER A 587 9.68 -46.59 35.47
N ASN A 588 8.73 -46.91 36.36
CA ASN A 588 7.35 -47.20 35.96
C ASN A 588 6.56 -45.91 35.69
N GLY A 589 7.12 -44.77 36.10
CA GLY A 589 6.58 -43.45 35.88
C GLY A 589 5.43 -43.06 36.81
N LEU A 590 4.90 -41.88 36.55
CA LEU A 590 3.84 -41.19 37.26
C LEU A 590 3.15 -40.26 36.25
N SER A 591 1.82 -40.15 36.32
CA SER A 591 1.08 -39.09 35.64
C SER A 591 0.57 -38.10 36.67
N LEU A 592 0.83 -36.81 36.45
CA LEU A 592 0.24 -35.69 37.18
C LEU A 592 -0.72 -34.97 36.23
N VAL A 593 -1.92 -34.62 36.69
CA VAL A 593 -2.89 -33.89 35.88
C VAL A 593 -3.38 -32.63 36.56
N TRP A 594 -3.71 -31.63 35.74
CA TRP A 594 -4.40 -30.41 36.11
C TRP A 594 -5.61 -30.23 35.20
N ALA A 595 -6.78 -29.96 35.80
CA ALA A 595 -7.99 -29.62 35.08
C ALA A 595 -8.69 -28.44 35.78
N MET A 596 -9.33 -27.57 35.00
CA MET A 596 -10.07 -26.43 35.53
C MET A 596 -11.41 -26.28 34.83
N ASN A 597 -12.48 -26.12 35.61
CA ASN A 597 -13.84 -26.01 35.10
C ASN A 597 -14.73 -25.22 36.10
N ASP A 598 -15.80 -24.60 35.61
CA ASP A 598 -16.83 -24.00 36.48
C ASP A 598 -17.53 -25.05 37.34
N ASP A 599 -17.71 -26.27 36.84
CA ASP A 599 -18.25 -27.40 37.59
C ASP A 599 -17.13 -28.32 38.08
N GLY A 600 -16.93 -28.35 39.41
CA GLY A 600 -15.88 -29.16 40.04
C GLY A 600 -16.04 -30.67 39.79
N ALA A 601 -17.26 -31.19 39.68
CA ALA A 601 -17.48 -32.59 39.37
C ALA A 601 -17.00 -32.94 37.94
N THR A 602 -17.24 -32.05 36.98
CA THR A 602 -16.74 -32.15 35.61
C THR A 602 -15.21 -32.11 35.57
N ALA A 603 -14.58 -31.16 36.29
CA ALA A 603 -13.11 -31.08 36.36
C ALA A 603 -12.49 -32.37 36.94
N ILE A 604 -13.08 -32.94 38.00
CA ILE A 604 -12.64 -34.22 38.58
C ILE A 604 -12.77 -35.34 37.55
N LYS A 605 -13.90 -35.43 36.86
CA LYS A 605 -14.13 -36.46 35.83
C LYS A 605 -13.14 -36.34 34.66
N GLN A 606 -12.85 -35.13 34.21
CA GLN A 606 -11.86 -34.87 33.16
C GLN A 606 -10.46 -35.34 33.57
N ALA A 607 -10.02 -34.95 34.77
CA ALA A 607 -8.75 -35.36 35.36
C ALA A 607 -8.65 -36.89 35.48
N GLN A 608 -9.67 -37.53 36.05
CA GLN A 608 -9.72 -39.00 36.24
C GLN A 608 -9.72 -39.74 34.89
N SER A 609 -10.39 -39.21 33.87
CA SER A 609 -10.41 -39.81 32.53
C SER A 609 -9.02 -39.88 31.90
N VAL A 610 -8.19 -38.85 32.08
CA VAL A 610 -6.81 -38.84 31.56
C VAL A 610 -5.88 -39.69 32.42
N LEU A 611 -6.13 -39.77 33.73
CA LEU A 611 -5.36 -40.66 34.61
C LEU A 611 -5.65 -42.14 34.41
N ALA A 612 -6.84 -42.50 33.90
CA ALA A 612 -7.19 -43.88 33.61
C ALA A 612 -6.22 -44.52 32.60
N ASP A 613 -5.81 -43.76 31.57
CA ASP A 613 -4.71 -44.13 30.68
C ASP A 613 -4.10 -42.89 30.01
N SER A 614 -3.06 -42.34 30.63
CA SER A 614 -2.43 -41.10 30.15
C SER A 614 -1.65 -41.30 28.85
N ASN A 615 -1.16 -42.52 28.58
CA ASN A 615 -0.44 -42.82 27.34
C ASN A 615 -1.39 -42.87 26.15
N VAL A 616 -2.61 -43.40 26.35
CA VAL A 616 -3.67 -43.34 25.34
C VAL A 616 -4.08 -41.90 25.08
N ALA A 617 -4.32 -41.09 26.12
CA ALA A 617 -4.67 -39.67 25.94
C ALA A 617 -3.58 -38.88 25.20
N LEU A 618 -2.30 -39.15 25.48
CA LEU A 618 -1.17 -38.56 24.76
C LEU A 618 -1.14 -38.99 23.29
N LYS A 619 -1.38 -40.28 23.02
CA LYS A 619 -1.47 -40.80 21.66
C LYS A 619 -2.63 -40.14 20.90
N GLU A 620 -3.80 -40.02 21.51
CA GLU A 620 -4.96 -39.35 20.91
C GLU A 620 -4.66 -37.89 20.56
N LYS A 621 -4.01 -37.14 21.46
CA LYS A 621 -3.57 -35.76 21.16
C LYS A 621 -2.59 -35.72 19.99
N THR A 622 -1.65 -36.67 19.93
CA THR A 622 -0.67 -36.78 18.83
C THR A 622 -1.35 -37.10 17.50
N ASP A 623 -2.23 -38.10 17.49
CA ASP A 623 -2.98 -38.53 16.32
C ASP A 623 -3.86 -37.37 15.82
N HIS A 624 -4.52 -36.65 16.73
CA HIS A 624 -5.35 -35.49 16.39
C HIS A 624 -4.55 -34.36 15.73
N MET A 625 -3.41 -33.96 16.31
CA MET A 625 -2.56 -32.92 15.70
C MET A 625 -2.00 -33.35 14.34
N ASN A 626 -1.62 -34.63 14.20
CA ASN A 626 -1.19 -35.16 12.91
C ASN A 626 -2.33 -35.22 11.90
N ASP A 627 -3.56 -35.57 12.31
CA ASP A 627 -4.74 -35.53 11.42
C ASP A 627 -5.00 -34.11 10.91
N LEU A 628 -4.99 -33.11 11.79
CA LEU A 628 -5.15 -31.71 11.38
C LEU A 628 -4.09 -31.31 10.34
N LEU A 629 -2.82 -31.64 10.58
CA LEU A 629 -1.70 -31.21 9.73
C LEU A 629 -1.56 -32.03 8.43
N ASN A 630 -2.08 -33.27 8.38
CA ASN A 630 -2.09 -34.07 7.16
C ASN A 630 -3.34 -33.84 6.32
N ASN A 631 -4.50 -33.67 6.95
CA ASN A 631 -5.80 -33.81 6.30
C ASN A 631 -6.67 -32.54 6.30
N GLN A 632 -6.42 -31.59 7.21
CA GLN A 632 -7.26 -30.38 7.37
C GLN A 632 -6.59 -29.09 6.88
N ILE A 633 -5.36 -29.17 6.39
CA ILE A 633 -4.63 -28.05 5.80
C ILE A 633 -4.12 -28.41 4.40
N PRO A 634 -3.87 -27.42 3.52
CA PRO A 634 -3.32 -27.70 2.20
C PRO A 634 -1.95 -28.40 2.29
N TYR A 635 -1.74 -29.39 1.44
CA TYR A 635 -0.44 -30.03 1.31
C TYR A 635 0.55 -29.09 0.61
N PHE A 636 1.67 -28.77 1.27
CA PHE A 636 2.66 -27.84 0.73
C PHE A 636 4.04 -28.49 0.61
N ARG A 637 4.67 -28.35 -0.56
CA ARG A 637 6.06 -28.75 -0.81
C ARG A 637 6.73 -27.76 -1.74
N CYS A 638 8.01 -27.51 -1.51
CA CYS A 638 8.90 -26.79 -2.43
C CYS A 638 10.33 -27.35 -2.29
N SER A 639 11.27 -26.83 -3.06
CA SER A 639 12.68 -27.25 -3.00
C SER A 639 13.43 -26.77 -1.76
N ASP A 640 12.78 -25.97 -0.91
CA ASP A 640 13.35 -25.39 0.31
C ASP A 640 12.66 -26.00 1.54
N ASP A 641 13.35 -26.94 2.19
CA ASP A 641 12.82 -27.65 3.35
C ASP A 641 12.56 -26.73 4.55
N GLU A 642 13.24 -25.59 4.66
CA GLU A 642 13.00 -24.62 5.72
C GLU A 642 11.66 -23.91 5.51
N ILE A 643 11.33 -23.54 4.27
CA ILE A 643 10.02 -22.96 3.93
C ILE A 643 8.90 -23.98 4.18
N VAL A 644 9.14 -25.27 3.88
CA VAL A 644 8.18 -26.34 4.23
C VAL A 644 7.99 -26.43 5.74
N GLN A 645 9.07 -26.41 6.54
CA GLN A 645 8.97 -26.41 8.00
C GLN A 645 8.22 -25.19 8.54
N ILE A 646 8.51 -24.00 8.02
CA ILE A 646 7.82 -22.76 8.42
C ILE A 646 6.32 -22.85 8.10
N TYR A 647 5.95 -23.36 6.93
CA TYR A 647 4.54 -23.55 6.55
C TYR A 647 3.78 -24.39 7.58
N TYR A 648 4.30 -25.58 7.91
CA TYR A 648 3.65 -26.48 8.86
C TYR A 648 3.72 -25.97 10.30
N PHE A 649 4.81 -25.28 10.68
CA PHE A 649 4.92 -24.62 11.98
C PHE A 649 3.84 -23.54 12.16
N LEU A 650 3.64 -22.68 11.17
CA LEU A 650 2.63 -21.62 11.24
C LEU A 650 1.21 -22.19 11.31
N TRP A 651 0.91 -23.25 10.56
CA TRP A 651 -0.38 -23.94 10.68
C TRP A 651 -0.57 -24.59 12.04
N ALA A 652 0.45 -25.25 12.59
CA ALA A 652 0.39 -25.83 13.92
C ALA A 652 0.08 -24.76 14.97
N ILE A 653 0.79 -23.63 14.94
CA ILE A 653 0.54 -22.51 15.84
C ILE A 653 -0.86 -21.91 15.64
N TYR A 654 -1.30 -21.74 14.40
CA TYR A 654 -2.67 -21.26 14.10
C TYR A 654 -3.74 -22.17 14.71
N LEU A 655 -3.62 -23.48 14.51
CA LEU A 655 -4.54 -24.48 15.05
C LEU A 655 -4.48 -24.55 16.58
N MET A 656 -3.31 -24.37 17.19
CA MET A 656 -3.16 -24.33 18.65
C MET A 656 -3.76 -23.06 19.27
N TYR A 657 -3.82 -21.94 18.55
CA TYR A 657 -4.50 -20.73 19.03
C TYR A 657 -6.00 -20.72 18.74
N TYR A 658 -6.50 -21.70 17.99
CA TYR A 658 -7.92 -21.83 17.72
C TYR A 658 -8.65 -22.26 19.00
N ILE A 659 -9.76 -21.59 19.29
CA ILE A 659 -10.62 -21.87 20.43
C ILE A 659 -12.06 -22.00 19.94
N ASP A 660 -12.73 -23.04 20.40
CA ASP A 660 -14.17 -23.22 20.28
C ASP A 660 -14.80 -23.07 21.68
N VAL A 661 -15.46 -21.93 21.90
CA VAL A 661 -16.11 -21.65 23.18
C VAL A 661 -17.49 -22.30 23.31
N ASP A 662 -18.06 -22.86 22.23
CA ASP A 662 -19.44 -23.37 22.16
C ASP A 662 -20.51 -22.33 22.56
N GLU A 663 -20.14 -21.04 22.57
CA GLU A 663 -21.00 -19.90 22.90
C GLU A 663 -20.99 -18.91 21.73
N GLY A 664 -22.14 -18.28 21.46
CA GLY A 664 -22.28 -17.35 20.32
C GLY A 664 -21.35 -16.14 20.41
N PHE A 665 -21.24 -15.37 19.32
CA PHE A 665 -20.37 -14.18 19.26
C PHE A 665 -20.57 -13.23 20.45
N GLU A 666 -19.51 -12.98 21.22
CA GLU A 666 -19.50 -11.90 22.20
C GLU A 666 -19.75 -10.55 21.51
N GLN A 667 -20.48 -9.67 22.20
CA GLN A 667 -20.78 -8.33 21.69
C GLN A 667 -19.52 -7.48 21.42
N TYR A 668 -18.42 -7.77 22.14
CA TYR A 668 -17.13 -7.10 22.00
C TYR A 668 -16.00 -8.14 22.03
N PRO A 669 -15.49 -8.57 20.86
CA PRO A 669 -14.43 -9.57 20.83
C PRO A 669 -13.18 -9.03 21.51
N HIS A 670 -12.66 -9.77 22.48
CA HIS A 670 -11.39 -9.49 23.11
C HIS A 670 -10.55 -10.75 23.19
N THR A 671 -9.24 -10.59 23.01
CA THR A 671 -8.28 -11.71 23.07
C THR A 671 -7.69 -11.77 24.47
N GLN A 672 -7.73 -12.93 25.12
CA GLN A 672 -6.80 -13.24 26.21
C GLN A 672 -5.41 -13.36 25.61
N THR A 673 -4.63 -12.29 25.73
CA THR A 673 -3.26 -12.24 25.23
C THR A 673 -2.32 -12.79 26.28
N ALA A 674 -1.74 -13.96 25.99
CA ALA A 674 -0.59 -14.53 26.68
C ALA A 674 0.73 -13.84 26.29
#